data_AF-A0A354EEM0-F1
#
_entry.id   AF-A0A354EEM0-F1
#
_cell.length_a   1.000
_cell.length_b   1.000
_cell.length_c   1.000
_cell.angle_alpha   90.00
_cell.angle_beta   90.00
_cell.angle_gamma   90.00
#
_symmetry.space_group_name_H-M   'P 1'
#
loop_
_entity.id
_entity.type
_entity.pdbx_description
1 polymer ?
#
loop_
_entity_poly.entity_id
_entity_poly.type
_entity_poly.pdbx_seq_one_letter_code
_entity_poly.pdbx_strand_id
1 'polypeptide(L)'
;MNRAAKKAALLLIPAAIMLAGTGCVEKQSAYLRDGKAYGVTSGSFSGRWWNFYERGRSFADGRFYVEAVSDFESAIRGRGQDQWRARTYGMHFVDYFPHRELGIVYFQREEYDRAISELEHSIETAPSAKAHYFLNKARAARIERIGQDQAAPEVQLESSSEEVITNSLAMQVSGVASDDTYVASVRVGAHQVYRELAEQRFPFSADVSLSEGENRIRVVATDLAGKSSEKGLNIYCDRRGPQIGIASLTVANNRLKLQGSISDDKGLRSVRINGQEQPLFGHPPGYEFNLTVPVGLIRIEAFDSAGNVTRAIVNGEEPDQRQAGTSSFAGMLMAYLPNAEGGVASDVPLLLASAPPPPADTDPPFIRLEGIGPEEETCEDLVLLEGMVSDDSQLASITINGEPVLNRKGKKIYFSVLKQLAEGSNEFRIKATDEHGNTMAKKVLVTRRIEQIRQIGSRMSVAVLPFEQRGDSSRLGDLVHDQIIDSFLEQARFNIVERTKLDALLRELKLSSTELVDPEQAARLGKIVAAQGMLAGSVIETPDSVEIIGRLIDTETATVLASHDIFGEDKGLDALGSLLDGLAFKFKRDFPLVEGIILEVRRMEVLIDAGSEKLVKPNTWLLCYREKEPIRHPVTGRLLRPEPRIISRLKVEEVYEDFSKASVLDQTEALMASDRVIAQ
;
A
#
# COMPACT_ATOMS: atom_id res chain seq x y z
N MET A 1 84.95 -76.64 12.28
CA MET A 1 84.19 -77.86 11.94
C MET A 1 83.25 -77.54 10.77
N ASN A 2 83.40 -78.31 9.68
CA ASN A 2 82.56 -78.46 8.46
C ASN A 2 82.05 -77.21 7.72
N ARG A 3 82.55 -76.93 6.50
CA ARG A 3 82.15 -77.49 5.16
C ARG A 3 80.70 -77.11 4.81
N ALA A 4 80.33 -76.59 3.65
CA ALA A 4 80.98 -76.31 2.37
C ALA A 4 80.00 -75.41 1.56
N ALA A 5 80.48 -74.36 0.88
CA ALA A 5 80.66 -74.26 -0.59
C ALA A 5 79.32 -74.29 -1.38
N LYS A 6 78.92 -73.25 -2.14
CA LYS A 6 79.38 -72.78 -3.48
C LYS A 6 78.29 -71.76 -3.91
N LYS A 7 78.43 -70.74 -4.77
CA LYS A 7 79.42 -70.24 -5.72
C LYS A 7 78.93 -68.83 -6.17
N ALA A 8 79.87 -67.92 -6.43
CA ALA A 8 79.98 -66.91 -7.52
C ALA A 8 78.69 -66.35 -8.19
N ALA A 9 78.54 -65.07 -8.56
CA ALA A 9 79.52 -64.07 -8.98
C ALA A 9 78.92 -62.65 -8.99
N LEU A 10 79.76 -61.67 -8.59
CA LEU A 10 80.03 -60.36 -9.21
C LEU A 10 78.91 -59.62 -9.99
N LEU A 11 78.48 -58.44 -9.50
CA LEU A 11 78.63 -57.11 -10.16
C LEU A 11 77.71 -56.00 -9.56
N LEU A 12 78.34 -54.86 -9.25
CA LEU A 12 77.89 -53.45 -9.30
C LEU A 12 76.81 -52.87 -8.34
N ILE A 13 77.30 -51.97 -7.49
CA ILE A 13 76.70 -50.77 -6.84
C ILE A 13 76.17 -49.77 -7.94
N PRO A 14 75.29 -48.74 -7.72
CA PRO A 14 74.74 -48.11 -6.49
C PRO A 14 73.22 -47.74 -6.45
N ALA A 15 72.79 -47.26 -5.27
CA ALA A 15 71.86 -46.15 -5.01
C ALA A 15 70.38 -46.28 -5.43
N ALA A 16 69.53 -46.67 -4.46
CA ALA A 16 68.11 -46.37 -4.49
C ALA A 16 67.84 -45.04 -3.78
N ILE A 17 67.41 -44.10 -4.60
CA ILE A 17 66.91 -42.76 -4.33
C ILE A 17 65.73 -42.81 -3.34
N MET A 18 65.81 -42.04 -2.25
CA MET A 18 64.62 -41.65 -1.48
C MET A 18 63.71 -40.83 -2.40
N LEU A 19 62.59 -41.42 -2.80
CA LEU A 19 61.49 -40.73 -3.48
C LEU A 19 60.89 -39.70 -2.52
N ALA A 20 61.10 -38.43 -2.88
CA ALA A 20 60.30 -37.32 -2.39
C ALA A 20 58.82 -37.60 -2.71
N GLY A 21 57.97 -37.51 -1.70
CA GLY A 21 56.53 -37.50 -1.86
C GLY A 21 56.12 -36.29 -2.70
N THR A 22 55.79 -36.52 -3.96
CA THR A 22 55.09 -35.55 -4.79
C THR A 22 53.66 -35.45 -4.28
N GLY A 23 53.33 -34.34 -3.62
CA GLY A 23 51.95 -33.91 -3.51
C GLY A 23 51.41 -33.73 -4.92
N CYS A 24 50.57 -34.65 -5.38
CA CYS A 24 49.81 -34.47 -6.60
C CYS A 24 48.82 -33.33 -6.38
N VAL A 25 49.16 -32.15 -6.88
CA VAL A 25 48.17 -31.14 -7.24
C VAL A 25 47.29 -31.78 -8.31
N GLU A 26 46.04 -32.10 -7.97
CA GLU A 26 45.08 -32.65 -8.91
C GLU A 26 44.91 -31.65 -10.06
N LYS A 27 45.32 -32.05 -11.26
CA LYS A 27 45.29 -31.21 -12.45
C LYS A 27 43.82 -30.95 -12.79
N GLN A 28 43.36 -29.70 -12.73
CA GLN A 28 42.01 -29.33 -13.16
C GLN A 28 41.84 -29.74 -14.64
N SER A 29 41.02 -30.74 -14.92
CA SER A 29 40.64 -31.11 -16.28
C SER A 29 39.47 -30.23 -16.70
N ALA A 30 39.74 -29.24 -17.56
CA ALA A 30 38.69 -28.40 -18.14
C ALA A 30 37.84 -29.20 -19.13
N TYR A 31 36.53 -29.13 -18.98
CA TYR A 31 35.55 -29.72 -19.89
C TYR A 31 35.13 -28.65 -20.91
N LEU A 32 35.11 -28.98 -22.20
CA LEU A 32 34.77 -28.01 -23.24
C LEU A 32 33.35 -28.22 -23.75
N ARG A 33 32.58 -27.14 -23.81
CA ARG A 33 31.28 -27.09 -24.50
C ARG A 33 31.13 -25.73 -25.17
N ASP A 34 30.80 -25.74 -26.46
CA ASP A 34 30.62 -24.53 -27.28
C ASP A 34 31.84 -23.57 -27.22
N GLY A 35 33.04 -24.13 -27.14
CA GLY A 35 34.30 -23.37 -27.06
C GLY A 35 34.61 -22.75 -25.69
N LYS A 36 33.73 -22.92 -24.69
CA LYS A 36 33.94 -22.46 -23.31
C LYS A 36 34.39 -23.62 -22.41
N ALA A 37 35.32 -23.33 -21.51
CA ALA A 37 35.84 -24.27 -20.51
C ALA A 37 34.99 -24.25 -19.23
N TYR A 38 34.67 -25.44 -18.73
CA TYR A 38 33.89 -25.69 -17.52
C TYR A 38 34.67 -26.62 -16.59
N GLY A 39 34.30 -26.63 -15.30
CA GLY A 39 35.04 -27.36 -14.27
C GLY A 39 36.33 -26.66 -13.82
N VAL A 40 36.41 -25.35 -14.02
CA VAL A 40 37.55 -24.50 -13.63
C VAL A 40 37.17 -23.58 -12.48
N THR A 41 38.15 -23.22 -11.64
CA THR A 41 37.99 -22.21 -10.57
C THR A 41 38.82 -20.97 -10.89
N SER A 42 38.37 -19.80 -10.45
CA SER A 42 39.06 -18.51 -10.62
C SER A 42 40.44 -18.47 -9.97
N GLY A 43 40.66 -19.26 -8.92
CA GLY A 43 41.95 -19.45 -8.25
C GLY A 43 42.42 -20.90 -8.18
N SER A 44 43.45 -21.16 -7.38
CA SER A 44 43.96 -22.52 -7.15
C SER A 44 42.93 -23.39 -6.40
N PHE A 45 42.71 -24.61 -6.88
CA PHE A 45 41.86 -25.57 -6.19
C PHE A 45 42.58 -26.16 -4.98
N SER A 46 42.15 -25.76 -3.79
CA SER A 46 42.74 -26.17 -2.51
C SER A 46 41.96 -27.27 -1.78
N GLY A 47 40.95 -27.86 -2.43
CA GLY A 47 40.08 -28.88 -1.83
C GLY A 47 39.17 -28.36 -0.73
N ARG A 48 38.96 -27.04 -0.65
CA ARG A 48 38.05 -26.40 0.32
C ARG A 48 36.62 -26.43 -0.21
N TRP A 49 35.63 -26.42 0.68
CA TRP A 49 34.20 -26.50 0.31
C TRP A 49 33.79 -25.47 -0.74
N TRP A 50 34.31 -24.23 -0.67
CA TRP A 50 33.99 -23.19 -1.64
C TRP A 50 34.62 -23.43 -3.02
N ASN A 51 35.76 -24.14 -3.09
CA ASN A 51 36.34 -24.54 -4.38
C ASN A 51 35.49 -25.60 -5.07
N PHE A 52 34.98 -26.58 -4.31
CA PHE A 52 34.03 -27.57 -4.83
C PHE A 52 32.74 -26.90 -5.29
N TYR A 53 32.20 -25.95 -4.53
CA TYR A 53 31.00 -25.22 -4.93
C TYR A 53 31.18 -24.37 -6.18
N GLU A 54 32.27 -23.61 -6.27
CA GLU A 54 32.60 -22.82 -7.47
C GLU A 54 32.73 -23.71 -8.71
N ARG A 55 33.44 -24.84 -8.57
CA ARG A 55 33.64 -25.79 -9.67
C ARG A 55 32.36 -26.54 -10.04
N GLY A 56 31.54 -26.92 -9.06
CA GLY A 56 30.22 -27.52 -9.25
C GLY A 56 29.28 -26.60 -10.03
N ARG A 57 29.27 -25.29 -9.71
CA ARG A 57 28.54 -24.28 -10.50
C ARG A 57 29.04 -24.22 -11.94
N SER A 58 30.36 -24.22 -12.14
CA SER A 58 30.94 -24.27 -13.48
C SER A 58 30.49 -25.51 -14.25
N PHE A 59 30.48 -26.70 -13.64
CA PHE A 59 29.95 -27.90 -14.27
C PHE A 59 28.45 -27.80 -14.59
N ALA A 60 27.65 -27.27 -13.66
CA ALA A 60 26.21 -27.08 -13.85
C ALA A 60 25.91 -26.15 -15.03
N ASP A 61 26.62 -25.02 -15.12
CA ASP A 61 26.51 -24.07 -16.25
C ASP A 61 26.85 -24.74 -17.60
N GLY A 62 27.82 -25.65 -17.61
CA GLY A 62 28.17 -26.46 -18.79
C GLY A 62 27.22 -27.64 -19.06
N ARG A 63 26.22 -27.85 -18.20
CA ARG A 63 25.32 -29.02 -18.13
C ARG A 63 26.04 -30.36 -17.98
N PHE A 64 27.20 -30.37 -17.32
CA PHE A 64 27.93 -31.57 -16.90
C PHE A 64 27.39 -32.02 -15.53
N TYR A 65 26.16 -32.53 -15.53
CA TYR A 65 25.38 -32.72 -14.31
C TYR A 65 25.92 -33.80 -13.37
N VAL A 66 26.65 -34.80 -13.88
CA VAL A 66 27.23 -35.86 -13.05
C VAL A 66 28.36 -35.29 -12.19
N GLU A 67 29.27 -34.55 -12.82
CA GLU A 67 30.38 -33.85 -12.17
C GLU A 67 29.87 -32.77 -11.21
N ALA A 68 28.85 -32.00 -11.61
CA ALA A 68 28.23 -30.99 -10.77
C ALA A 68 27.67 -31.58 -9.47
N VAL A 69 26.94 -32.70 -9.55
CA VAL A 69 26.42 -33.39 -8.35
C VAL A 69 27.55 -33.81 -7.42
N SER A 70 28.60 -34.44 -7.94
CA SER A 70 29.75 -34.89 -7.15
C SER A 70 30.43 -33.73 -6.41
N ASP A 71 30.57 -32.57 -7.07
CA ASP A 71 31.18 -31.38 -6.49
C ASP A 71 30.26 -30.72 -5.45
N PHE A 72 28.95 -30.60 -5.71
CA PHE A 72 28.02 -30.06 -4.73
C PHE A 72 27.92 -30.95 -3.48
N GLU A 73 27.87 -32.28 -3.63
CA GLU A 73 27.92 -33.20 -2.49
C GLU A 73 29.23 -33.05 -1.69
N SER A 74 30.35 -32.81 -2.38
CA SER A 74 31.64 -32.55 -1.72
C SER A 74 31.65 -31.22 -0.97
N ALA A 75 31.03 -30.18 -1.54
CA ALA A 75 30.85 -28.90 -0.89
C ALA A 75 29.98 -29.06 0.37
N ILE A 76 28.84 -29.75 0.28
CA ILE A 76 27.90 -30.04 1.38
C ILE A 76 28.60 -30.81 2.50
N ARG A 77 29.41 -31.83 2.18
CA ARG A 77 30.22 -32.56 3.17
C ARG A 77 31.18 -31.66 3.94
N GLY A 78 31.73 -30.62 3.29
CA GLY A 78 32.60 -29.65 3.94
C GLY A 78 31.84 -28.55 4.71
N ARG A 79 30.69 -28.12 4.18
CA ARG A 79 29.77 -27.15 4.78
C ARG A 79 28.37 -27.37 4.19
N GLY A 80 27.44 -27.90 4.98
CA GLY A 80 26.12 -28.28 4.49
C GLY A 80 25.07 -27.16 4.49
N GLN A 81 25.26 -26.07 5.23
CA GLN A 81 24.22 -25.05 5.35
C GLN A 81 24.29 -24.04 4.20
N ASP A 82 23.20 -23.91 3.44
CA ASP A 82 23.01 -22.79 2.50
C ASP A 82 22.98 -21.48 3.28
N GLN A 83 23.64 -20.45 2.77
CA GLN A 83 23.82 -19.19 3.47
C GLN A 83 24.18 -18.03 2.52
N TRP A 84 23.44 -16.93 2.65
CA TRP A 84 23.83 -15.63 2.13
C TRP A 84 25.14 -15.16 2.79
N ARG A 85 26.12 -14.72 1.99
CA ARG A 85 27.42 -14.24 2.48
C ARG A 85 28.12 -15.21 3.43
N ALA A 86 28.27 -16.48 3.04
CA ALA A 86 29.13 -17.42 3.74
C ALA A 86 30.60 -16.95 3.68
N ARG A 87 31.25 -16.87 4.85
CA ARG A 87 32.66 -16.47 4.96
C ARG A 87 33.58 -17.58 4.44
N THR A 88 34.45 -17.26 3.49
CA THR A 88 35.44 -18.22 2.93
C THR A 88 36.79 -18.10 3.64
N TYR A 89 37.55 -17.04 3.36
CA TYR A 89 38.82 -16.72 4.01
C TYR A 89 38.96 -15.21 4.25
N GLY A 90 39.57 -14.82 5.37
CA GLY A 90 39.76 -13.41 5.71
C GLY A 90 38.44 -12.64 5.76
N MET A 91 38.32 -11.60 4.93
CA MET A 91 37.13 -10.74 4.78
C MET A 91 36.33 -11.07 3.49
N HIS A 92 36.60 -12.22 2.85
CA HIS A 92 35.89 -12.64 1.65
C HIS A 92 34.63 -13.44 1.98
N PHE A 93 33.54 -13.10 1.30
CA PHE A 93 32.23 -13.71 1.45
C PHE A 93 31.71 -14.14 0.08
N VAL A 94 30.98 -15.25 0.05
CA VAL A 94 30.29 -15.73 -1.15
C VAL A 94 28.86 -16.09 -0.79
N ASP A 95 27.93 -15.89 -1.72
CA ASP A 95 26.59 -16.46 -1.59
C ASP A 95 26.71 -17.97 -1.87
N TYR A 96 26.46 -18.78 -0.85
CA TYR A 96 26.77 -20.21 -0.85
C TYR A 96 25.48 -21.02 -0.72
N PHE A 97 25.05 -21.61 -1.83
CA PHE A 97 23.78 -22.33 -1.92
C PHE A 97 23.96 -23.71 -2.57
N PRO A 98 24.78 -24.62 -2.00
CA PRO A 98 25.01 -25.92 -2.62
C PRO A 98 23.74 -26.77 -2.71
N HIS A 99 22.83 -26.73 -1.74
CA HIS A 99 21.57 -27.49 -1.82
C HIS A 99 20.64 -26.93 -2.90
N ARG A 100 20.53 -25.60 -3.01
CA ARG A 100 19.82 -24.95 -4.11
C ARG A 100 20.31 -25.44 -5.47
N GLU A 101 21.62 -25.33 -5.71
CA GLU A 101 22.19 -25.67 -7.02
C GLU A 101 22.13 -27.19 -7.28
N LEU A 102 22.28 -28.02 -6.24
CA LEU A 102 22.11 -29.47 -6.34
C LEU A 102 20.66 -29.84 -6.73
N GLY A 103 19.67 -29.22 -6.08
CA GLY A 103 18.26 -29.41 -6.40
C GLY A 103 17.92 -29.00 -7.83
N ILE A 104 18.48 -27.89 -8.31
CA ILE A 104 18.36 -27.46 -9.72
C ILE A 104 18.96 -28.50 -10.66
N VAL A 105 20.13 -29.06 -10.34
CA VAL A 105 20.74 -30.11 -11.16
C VAL A 105 19.89 -31.38 -11.18
N TYR A 106 19.27 -31.78 -10.06
CA TYR A 106 18.31 -32.90 -10.06
C TYR A 106 17.06 -32.60 -10.87
N PHE A 107 16.55 -31.37 -10.84
CA PHE A 107 15.42 -30.95 -11.68
C PHE A 107 15.76 -31.10 -13.16
N GLN A 108 16.94 -30.64 -13.59
CA GLN A 108 17.43 -30.78 -14.97
C GLN A 108 17.65 -32.24 -15.41
N ARG A 109 17.78 -33.16 -14.45
CA ARG A 109 17.88 -34.62 -14.66
C ARG A 109 16.52 -35.32 -14.57
N GLU A 110 15.43 -34.57 -14.43
CA GLU A 110 14.05 -35.07 -14.24
C GLU A 110 13.88 -35.94 -12.97
N GLU A 111 14.78 -35.77 -11.99
CA GLU A 111 14.74 -36.43 -10.69
C GLU A 111 13.94 -35.57 -9.68
N TYR A 112 12.65 -35.35 -9.97
CA TYR A 112 11.84 -34.35 -9.29
C TYR A 112 11.71 -34.54 -7.77
N ASP A 113 11.58 -35.77 -7.26
CA ASP A 113 11.49 -35.99 -5.82
C ASP A 113 12.78 -35.58 -5.08
N ARG A 114 13.95 -35.84 -5.69
CA ARG A 114 15.25 -35.40 -5.14
C ARG A 114 15.40 -33.89 -5.26
N ALA A 115 15.00 -33.31 -6.39
CA ALA A 115 15.01 -31.87 -6.60
C ALA A 115 14.18 -31.14 -5.54
N ILE A 116 12.95 -31.59 -5.30
CA ILE A 116 12.04 -31.04 -4.29
C ILE A 116 12.69 -31.12 -2.90
N SER A 117 13.21 -32.28 -2.52
CA SER A 117 13.84 -32.46 -1.19
C SER A 117 15.03 -31.52 -0.97
N GLU A 118 15.90 -31.34 -1.95
CA GLU A 118 17.06 -30.45 -1.85
C GLU A 118 16.66 -28.97 -1.83
N LEU A 119 15.66 -28.59 -2.64
CA LEU A 119 15.18 -27.21 -2.71
C LEU A 119 14.41 -26.81 -1.45
N GLU A 120 13.61 -27.72 -0.87
CA GLU A 120 12.95 -27.50 0.42
C GLU A 120 13.98 -27.31 1.53
N HIS A 121 15.04 -28.13 1.56
CA HIS A 121 16.13 -27.97 2.53
C HIS A 121 16.88 -26.64 2.34
N SER A 122 17.14 -26.24 1.10
CA SER A 122 17.75 -24.95 0.79
C SER A 122 16.90 -23.78 1.32
N ILE A 123 15.57 -23.81 1.08
CA ILE A 123 14.66 -22.75 1.53
C ILE A 123 14.56 -22.71 3.05
N GLU A 124 14.52 -23.86 3.71
CA GLU A 124 14.47 -23.95 5.18
C GLU A 124 15.72 -23.33 5.83
N THR A 125 16.90 -23.52 5.20
CA THR A 125 18.17 -23.03 5.74
C THR A 125 18.51 -21.59 5.33
N ALA A 126 18.25 -21.22 4.08
CA ALA A 126 18.40 -19.86 3.55
C ALA A 126 17.46 -19.63 2.34
N PRO A 127 16.34 -18.91 2.50
CA PRO A 127 15.43 -18.62 1.42
C PRO A 127 16.08 -17.83 0.27
N SER A 128 15.67 -18.14 -0.96
CA SER A 128 16.14 -17.53 -2.20
C SER A 128 15.03 -17.61 -3.26
N ALA A 129 14.81 -16.53 -4.00
CA ALA A 129 13.86 -16.48 -5.12
C ALA A 129 14.13 -17.58 -6.15
N LYS A 130 15.41 -17.84 -6.46
CA LYS A 130 15.80 -18.91 -7.37
C LYS A 130 15.41 -20.30 -6.82
N ALA A 131 15.58 -20.54 -5.51
CA ALA A 131 15.15 -21.79 -4.89
C ALA A 131 13.61 -21.95 -4.95
N HIS A 132 12.85 -20.89 -4.62
CA HIS A 132 11.39 -20.89 -4.72
C HIS A 132 10.91 -21.18 -6.16
N TYR A 133 11.53 -20.53 -7.14
CA TYR A 133 11.20 -20.71 -8.56
C TYR A 133 11.36 -22.17 -9.00
N PHE A 134 12.53 -22.76 -8.73
CA PHE A 134 12.79 -24.14 -9.12
C PHE A 134 11.98 -25.15 -8.30
N LEU A 135 11.62 -24.85 -7.05
CA LEU A 135 10.75 -25.71 -6.25
C LEU A 135 9.34 -25.75 -6.85
N ASN A 136 8.79 -24.60 -7.23
CA ASN A 136 7.50 -24.54 -7.94
C ASN A 136 7.56 -25.33 -9.25
N LYS A 137 8.63 -25.18 -10.05
CA LYS A 137 8.82 -25.95 -11.27
C LYS A 137 8.91 -27.46 -11.02
N ALA A 138 9.70 -27.89 -10.04
CA ALA A 138 9.86 -29.31 -9.71
C ALA A 138 8.54 -29.92 -9.22
N ARG A 139 7.77 -29.17 -8.39
CA ARG A 139 6.43 -29.57 -7.95
C ARG A 139 5.46 -29.67 -9.12
N ALA A 140 5.40 -28.67 -9.99
CA ALA A 140 4.52 -28.67 -11.17
C ALA A 140 4.84 -29.85 -12.11
N ALA A 141 6.12 -30.06 -12.45
CA ALA A 141 6.54 -31.16 -13.31
C ALA A 141 6.25 -32.54 -12.69
N ARG A 142 6.37 -32.68 -11.36
CA ARG A 142 5.98 -33.90 -10.64
C ARG A 142 4.48 -34.12 -10.68
N ILE A 143 3.67 -33.09 -10.44
CA ILE A 143 2.20 -33.14 -10.49
C ILE A 143 1.73 -33.58 -11.88
N GLU A 144 2.28 -32.98 -12.93
CA GLU A 144 1.99 -33.33 -14.32
C GLU A 144 2.37 -34.79 -14.61
N ARG A 145 3.59 -35.21 -14.24
CA ARG A 145 4.10 -36.56 -14.52
C ARG A 145 3.24 -37.68 -13.94
N ILE A 146 2.65 -37.48 -12.76
CA ILE A 146 1.86 -38.51 -12.07
C ILE A 146 0.34 -38.26 -12.15
N GLY A 147 -0.10 -37.15 -12.74
CA GLY A 147 -1.51 -36.77 -12.83
C GLY A 147 -2.15 -36.52 -11.46
N GLN A 148 -1.44 -35.85 -10.55
CA GLN A 148 -1.86 -35.70 -9.15
C GLN A 148 -3.06 -34.75 -8.97
N ASP A 149 -3.12 -33.69 -9.77
CA ASP A 149 -4.06 -32.58 -9.60
C ASP A 149 -5.48 -32.88 -10.13
N GLN A 150 -6.49 -32.77 -9.25
CA GLN A 150 -7.88 -33.14 -9.54
C GLN A 150 -8.81 -31.94 -9.72
N ALA A 151 -8.62 -30.85 -8.99
CA ALA A 151 -9.55 -29.72 -8.96
C ALA A 151 -8.85 -28.39 -9.23
N ALA A 152 -9.61 -27.32 -9.44
CA ALA A 152 -9.06 -25.97 -9.37
C ALA A 152 -9.11 -25.48 -7.91
N PRO A 153 -8.33 -24.45 -7.52
CA PRO A 153 -8.31 -23.96 -6.14
C PRO A 153 -9.69 -23.57 -5.60
N GLU A 154 -9.95 -23.81 -4.33
CA GLU A 154 -11.10 -23.26 -3.62
C GLU A 154 -10.72 -21.92 -2.93
N VAL A 155 -11.54 -20.88 -3.10
CA VAL A 155 -11.34 -19.57 -2.45
C VAL A 155 -12.40 -19.34 -1.38
N GLN A 156 -11.95 -19.17 -0.14
CA GLN A 156 -12.78 -18.85 1.02
C GLN A 156 -12.47 -17.43 1.49
N LEU A 157 -13.48 -16.55 1.50
CA LEU A 157 -13.36 -15.16 2.00
C LEU A 157 -13.72 -15.11 3.48
N GLU A 158 -13.05 -14.24 4.24
CA GLU A 158 -13.38 -13.99 5.66
C GLU A 158 -14.69 -13.20 5.82
N SER A 159 -15.02 -12.33 4.85
CA SER A 159 -16.29 -11.60 4.82
C SER A 159 -17.46 -12.56 4.61
N SER A 160 -18.51 -12.45 5.42
CA SER A 160 -19.75 -13.23 5.26
C SER A 160 -20.37 -13.01 3.87
N SER A 161 -21.21 -13.96 3.43
CA SER A 161 -21.95 -13.91 2.16
C SER A 161 -23.04 -12.83 2.10
N GLU A 162 -23.02 -11.84 3.01
CA GLU A 162 -23.95 -10.72 3.02
C GLU A 162 -23.42 -9.57 2.17
N GLU A 163 -24.33 -8.77 1.60
CA GLU A 163 -23.99 -7.55 0.89
C GLU A 163 -23.30 -6.57 1.85
N VAL A 164 -22.05 -6.21 1.58
CA VAL A 164 -21.29 -5.27 2.41
C VAL A 164 -21.62 -3.84 1.97
N ILE A 165 -22.16 -3.03 2.88
CA ILE A 165 -22.42 -1.61 2.66
C ILE A 165 -21.48 -0.79 3.54
N THR A 166 -20.76 0.18 2.96
CA THR A 166 -19.78 1.01 3.67
C THR A 166 -19.67 2.40 3.04
N ASN A 167 -19.23 3.40 3.79
CA ASN A 167 -18.87 4.73 3.27
C ASN A 167 -17.35 4.94 3.13
N SER A 168 -16.55 3.90 3.35
CA SER A 168 -15.09 3.97 3.33
C SER A 168 -14.52 4.05 1.91
N LEU A 169 -13.37 4.73 1.74
CA LEU A 169 -12.65 4.82 0.46
C LEU A 169 -12.00 3.50 0.03
N ALA A 170 -11.77 2.59 0.98
CA ALA A 170 -11.15 1.30 0.73
C ALA A 170 -11.66 0.27 1.74
N MET A 171 -11.50 -1.00 1.41
CA MET A 171 -11.79 -2.12 2.28
C MET A 171 -10.70 -3.18 2.15
N GLN A 172 -10.27 -3.75 3.27
CA GLN A 172 -9.40 -4.90 3.27
C GLN A 172 -10.22 -6.16 2.92
N VAL A 173 -9.78 -6.88 1.90
CA VAL A 173 -10.35 -8.16 1.48
C VAL A 173 -9.36 -9.26 1.81
N SER A 174 -9.77 -10.15 2.72
CA SER A 174 -8.96 -11.25 3.24
C SER A 174 -9.65 -12.60 3.09
N GLY A 175 -8.84 -13.66 3.04
CA GLY A 175 -9.31 -15.02 2.84
C GLY A 175 -8.18 -16.03 2.72
N VAL A 176 -8.56 -17.26 2.38
CA VAL A 176 -7.63 -18.37 2.13
C VAL A 176 -8.01 -19.05 0.82
N ALA A 177 -7.06 -19.20 -0.08
CA ALA A 177 -7.17 -20.10 -1.22
C ALA A 177 -6.56 -21.46 -0.84
N SER A 178 -7.15 -22.57 -1.27
CA SER A 178 -6.64 -23.91 -0.97
C SER A 178 -6.80 -24.84 -2.16
N ASP A 179 -5.88 -25.78 -2.34
CA ASP A 179 -5.87 -26.70 -3.47
C ASP A 179 -5.43 -28.11 -3.03
N ASP A 180 -5.83 -29.17 -3.75
CA ASP A 180 -5.37 -30.53 -3.47
C ASP A 180 -3.89 -30.75 -3.82
N THR A 181 -3.29 -29.81 -4.57
CA THR A 181 -1.84 -29.72 -4.80
C THR A 181 -1.23 -28.46 -4.19
N TYR A 182 -1.17 -27.34 -4.93
CA TYR A 182 -0.57 -26.08 -4.46
C TYR A 182 -1.19 -24.91 -5.21
N VAL A 183 -1.58 -23.88 -4.47
CA VAL A 183 -1.96 -22.57 -5.01
C VAL A 183 -0.69 -21.80 -5.35
N ALA A 184 -0.52 -21.46 -6.64
CA ALA A 184 0.63 -20.75 -7.15
C ALA A 184 0.49 -19.22 -7.05
N SER A 185 -0.73 -18.69 -7.24
CA SER A 185 -0.97 -17.26 -7.14
C SER A 185 -2.40 -16.92 -6.75
N VAL A 186 -2.56 -15.75 -6.11
CA VAL A 186 -3.86 -15.15 -5.80
C VAL A 186 -3.83 -13.68 -6.21
N ARG A 187 -4.88 -13.24 -6.89
CA ARG A 187 -5.11 -11.84 -7.29
C ARG A 187 -6.44 -11.35 -6.73
N VAL A 188 -6.42 -10.21 -6.04
CA VAL A 188 -7.61 -9.56 -5.45
C VAL A 188 -7.86 -8.24 -6.17
N GLY A 189 -8.87 -8.21 -7.05
CA GLY A 189 -9.13 -7.08 -7.92
C GLY A 189 -7.95 -6.82 -8.88
N ALA A 190 -7.32 -5.66 -8.72
CA ALA A 190 -6.10 -5.28 -9.44
C ALA A 190 -4.80 -5.68 -8.71
N HIS A 191 -4.89 -6.09 -7.44
CA HIS A 191 -3.71 -6.38 -6.61
C HIS A 191 -3.29 -7.84 -6.72
N GLN A 192 -2.07 -8.08 -7.20
CA GLN A 192 -1.41 -9.38 -7.12
C GLN A 192 -0.88 -9.58 -5.69
N VAL A 193 -1.28 -10.67 -5.03
CA VAL A 193 -0.77 -11.00 -3.70
C VAL A 193 0.59 -11.67 -3.87
N TYR A 194 1.66 -10.95 -3.56
CA TYR A 194 3.02 -11.43 -3.80
C TYR A 194 3.42 -12.54 -2.80
N ARG A 195 3.60 -13.74 -3.34
CA ARG A 195 4.25 -14.91 -2.72
C ARG A 195 5.06 -15.62 -3.79
N GLU A 196 6.29 -15.96 -3.47
CA GLU A 196 7.17 -16.66 -4.41
C GLU A 196 6.94 -18.17 -4.43
N LEU A 197 6.65 -18.74 -3.26
CA LEU A 197 6.45 -20.16 -3.09
C LEU A 197 4.96 -20.49 -3.17
N ALA A 198 4.62 -21.50 -3.95
CA ALA A 198 3.28 -22.05 -3.99
C ALA A 198 3.00 -22.88 -2.72
N GLU A 199 1.80 -22.74 -2.16
CA GLU A 199 1.41 -23.34 -0.88
C GLU A 199 0.07 -24.06 -1.03
N GLN A 200 -0.15 -25.15 -0.26
CA GLN A 200 -1.43 -25.86 -0.22
C GLN A 200 -2.57 -24.97 0.29
N ARG A 201 -2.25 -24.12 1.27
CA ARG A 201 -3.17 -23.12 1.83
C ARG A 201 -2.49 -21.77 1.73
N PHE A 202 -3.06 -20.90 0.90
CA PHE A 202 -2.51 -19.59 0.61
C PHE A 202 -3.39 -18.52 1.26
N PRO A 203 -3.06 -18.05 2.47
CA PRO A 203 -3.75 -16.92 3.09
C PRO A 203 -3.42 -15.64 2.32
N PHE A 204 -4.42 -14.80 2.11
CA PHE A 204 -4.27 -13.52 1.44
C PHE A 204 -5.03 -12.41 2.16
N SER A 205 -4.51 -11.19 2.01
CA SER A 205 -5.16 -9.96 2.42
C SER A 205 -4.70 -8.84 1.50
N ALA A 206 -5.64 -8.03 1.02
CA ALA A 206 -5.36 -6.90 0.14
C ALA A 206 -6.34 -5.74 0.39
N ASP A 207 -5.81 -4.52 0.47
CA ASP A 207 -6.64 -3.32 0.55
C ASP A 207 -7.13 -2.95 -0.86
N VAL A 208 -8.44 -2.83 -1.00
CA VAL A 208 -9.09 -2.55 -2.29
C VAL A 208 -9.80 -1.21 -2.21
N SER A 209 -9.46 -0.30 -3.13
CA SER A 209 -10.12 1.00 -3.24
C SER A 209 -11.56 0.85 -3.75
N LEU A 210 -12.47 1.67 -3.22
CA LEU A 210 -13.90 1.65 -3.52
C LEU A 210 -14.35 2.96 -4.17
N SER A 211 -15.02 2.83 -5.31
CA SER A 211 -15.76 3.91 -5.97
C SER A 211 -17.20 3.99 -5.46
N GLU A 212 -17.87 5.13 -5.66
CA GLU A 212 -19.28 5.29 -5.25
C GLU A 212 -20.15 4.26 -5.96
N GLY A 213 -21.10 3.67 -5.24
CA GLY A 213 -22.02 2.67 -5.77
C GLY A 213 -21.46 1.26 -5.71
N GLU A 214 -21.80 0.44 -6.71
CA GLU A 214 -21.46 -0.98 -6.71
C GLU A 214 -20.00 -1.22 -7.11
N ASN A 215 -19.28 -1.98 -6.28
CA ASN A 215 -17.91 -2.41 -6.51
C ASN A 215 -17.90 -3.94 -6.56
N ARG A 216 -17.51 -4.50 -7.70
CA ARG A 216 -17.38 -5.95 -7.89
C ARG A 216 -15.91 -6.36 -7.81
N ILE A 217 -15.52 -6.88 -6.65
CA ILE A 217 -14.15 -7.34 -6.41
C ILE A 217 -14.05 -8.81 -6.81
N ARG A 218 -13.07 -9.14 -7.67
CA ARG A 218 -12.81 -10.51 -8.12
C ARG A 218 -11.55 -11.04 -7.45
N VAL A 219 -11.67 -12.17 -6.77
CA VAL A 219 -10.52 -12.92 -6.25
C VAL A 219 -10.29 -14.11 -7.16
N VAL A 220 -9.13 -14.15 -7.81
CA VAL A 220 -8.74 -15.24 -8.72
C VAL A 220 -7.56 -15.98 -8.11
N ALA A 221 -7.69 -17.30 -7.97
CA ALA A 221 -6.62 -18.18 -7.53
C ALA A 221 -6.25 -19.15 -8.66
N THR A 222 -4.95 -19.41 -8.82
CA THR A 222 -4.41 -20.31 -9.84
C THR A 222 -3.44 -21.28 -9.18
N ASP A 223 -3.56 -22.58 -9.48
CA ASP A 223 -2.66 -23.63 -8.97
C ASP A 223 -1.39 -23.77 -9.83
N LEU A 224 -0.49 -24.69 -9.43
CA LEU A 224 0.72 -25.02 -10.19
C LEU A 224 0.46 -25.80 -11.49
N ALA A 225 -0.71 -26.43 -11.65
CA ALA A 225 -1.11 -27.13 -12.87
C ALA A 225 -1.79 -26.19 -13.90
N GLY A 226 -2.03 -24.93 -13.52
CA GLY A 226 -2.62 -23.89 -14.34
C GLY A 226 -4.15 -23.82 -14.28
N LYS A 227 -4.84 -24.62 -13.46
CA LYS A 227 -6.29 -24.44 -13.27
C LYS A 227 -6.54 -23.24 -12.38
N SER A 228 -7.68 -22.59 -12.57
CA SER A 228 -8.01 -21.35 -11.87
C SER A 228 -9.48 -21.33 -11.44
N SER A 229 -9.74 -20.63 -10.34
CA SER A 229 -11.09 -20.34 -9.85
C SER A 229 -11.26 -18.85 -9.57
N GLU A 230 -12.52 -18.40 -9.55
CA GLU A 230 -12.88 -17.01 -9.26
C GLU A 230 -13.97 -16.96 -8.19
N LYS A 231 -13.78 -16.10 -7.18
CA LYS A 231 -14.80 -15.72 -6.20
C LYS A 231 -15.06 -14.21 -6.30
N GLY A 232 -16.32 -13.85 -6.52
CA GLY A 232 -16.77 -12.46 -6.52
C GLY A 232 -17.22 -12.00 -5.13
N LEU A 233 -16.88 -10.77 -4.78
CA LEU A 233 -17.40 -10.04 -3.62
C LEU A 233 -18.03 -8.73 -4.11
N ASN A 234 -19.31 -8.52 -3.83
CA ASN A 234 -20.02 -7.29 -4.16
C ASN A 234 -20.06 -6.40 -2.92
N ILE A 235 -19.52 -5.19 -3.06
CA ILE A 235 -19.48 -4.17 -2.01
C ILE A 235 -20.20 -2.93 -2.54
N TYR A 236 -21.16 -2.42 -1.77
CA TYR A 236 -21.81 -1.15 -2.08
C TYR A 236 -21.16 -0.03 -1.26
N CYS A 237 -20.53 0.91 -1.94
CA CYS A 237 -20.00 2.11 -1.31
C CYS A 237 -21.08 3.20 -1.37
N ASP A 238 -21.56 3.65 -0.21
CA ASP A 238 -22.52 4.76 -0.12
C ASP A 238 -21.95 5.87 0.74
N ARG A 239 -21.66 7.02 0.12
CA ARG A 239 -21.16 8.22 0.78
C ARG A 239 -22.19 9.34 0.83
N ARG A 240 -23.45 9.02 0.53
CA ARG A 240 -24.58 9.95 0.66
C ARG A 240 -25.35 9.58 1.92
N GLY A 241 -25.45 10.52 2.84
CA GLY A 241 -26.22 10.29 4.05
C GLY A 241 -27.72 10.47 3.84
N PRO A 242 -28.53 10.05 4.83
CA PRO A 242 -29.98 10.22 4.80
C PRO A 242 -30.41 11.67 4.57
N GLN A 243 -31.57 11.87 3.95
CA GLN A 243 -32.17 13.20 3.83
C GLN A 243 -33.22 13.41 4.89
N ILE A 244 -33.20 14.57 5.54
CA ILE A 244 -34.22 14.98 6.48
C ILE A 244 -35.00 16.13 5.84
N GLY A 245 -36.25 15.87 5.48
CA GLY A 245 -37.18 16.86 4.96
C GLY A 245 -38.10 17.39 6.05
N ILE A 246 -38.18 18.71 6.21
CA ILE A 246 -39.19 19.37 7.05
C ILE A 246 -40.33 19.84 6.16
N ALA A 247 -41.51 19.25 6.35
CA ALA A 247 -42.71 19.55 5.56
C ALA A 247 -43.50 20.71 6.17
N SER A 248 -43.64 20.75 7.50
CA SER A 248 -44.27 21.86 8.21
C SER A 248 -43.65 22.10 9.58
N LEU A 249 -43.56 23.38 9.94
CA LEU A 249 -43.13 23.87 11.24
C LEU A 249 -44.14 24.93 11.67
N THR A 250 -44.87 24.68 12.75
CA THR A 250 -45.86 25.64 13.28
C THR A 250 -45.66 25.82 14.77
N VAL A 251 -45.70 27.07 15.23
CA VAL A 251 -45.56 27.42 16.64
C VAL A 251 -46.90 27.96 17.13
N ALA A 252 -47.48 27.28 18.12
CA ALA A 252 -48.73 27.69 18.76
C ALA A 252 -48.70 27.31 20.25
N ASN A 253 -49.19 28.20 21.12
CA ASN A 253 -49.32 27.95 22.56
C ASN A 253 -48.01 27.48 23.23
N ASN A 254 -46.87 28.10 22.90
CA ASN A 254 -45.54 27.70 23.38
C ASN A 254 -45.16 26.23 23.07
N ARG A 255 -45.76 25.67 22.02
CA ARG A 255 -45.44 24.35 21.47
C ARG A 255 -45.10 24.48 19.99
N LEU A 256 -44.11 23.73 19.58
CA LEU A 256 -43.67 23.57 18.21
C LEU A 256 -44.22 22.25 17.69
N LYS A 257 -45.05 22.31 16.64
CA LYS A 257 -45.51 21.16 15.88
C LYS A 257 -44.68 21.03 14.61
N LEU A 258 -43.97 19.91 14.50
CA LEU A 258 -43.04 19.60 13.42
C LEU A 258 -43.52 18.37 12.67
N GLN A 259 -43.63 18.47 11.35
CA GLN A 259 -43.88 17.34 10.47
C GLN A 259 -42.79 17.24 9.42
N GLY A 260 -42.34 16.03 9.17
CA GLY A 260 -41.28 15.78 8.22
C GLY A 260 -41.05 14.31 7.99
N SER A 261 -40.08 14.06 7.13
CA SER A 261 -39.71 12.74 6.67
C SER A 261 -38.21 12.58 6.61
N ILE A 262 -37.73 11.39 6.87
CA ILE A 262 -36.35 10.98 6.69
C ILE A 262 -36.34 9.94 5.58
N SER A 263 -35.44 10.03 4.61
CA SER A 263 -35.34 9.07 3.51
C SER A 263 -33.90 8.80 3.10
N ASP A 264 -33.63 7.56 2.75
CA ASP A 264 -32.31 7.08 2.37
C ASP A 264 -32.46 6.00 1.28
N ASP A 265 -31.59 6.02 0.27
CA ASP A 265 -31.67 5.07 -0.86
C ASP A 265 -31.03 3.70 -0.55
N LYS A 266 -30.30 3.58 0.57
CA LYS A 266 -29.74 2.33 1.10
C LYS A 266 -30.29 1.91 2.46
N GLY A 267 -31.27 2.66 2.96
CA GLY A 267 -32.08 2.31 4.11
C GLY A 267 -31.51 2.84 5.42
N LEU A 268 -32.43 3.23 6.30
CA LEU A 268 -32.10 3.80 7.60
C LEU A 268 -31.73 2.72 8.61
N ARG A 269 -30.66 2.95 9.35
CA ARG A 269 -30.24 2.11 10.48
C ARG A 269 -30.84 2.57 11.80
N SER A 270 -30.78 3.88 12.08
CA SER A 270 -31.36 4.47 13.29
C SER A 270 -31.72 5.94 13.08
N VAL A 271 -32.68 6.43 13.85
CA VAL A 271 -33.09 7.83 13.88
C VAL A 271 -33.12 8.28 15.34
N ARG A 272 -32.53 9.43 15.64
CA ARG A 272 -32.56 10.05 16.97
C ARG A 272 -33.17 11.44 16.91
N ILE A 273 -34.05 11.73 17.84
CA ILE A 273 -34.69 13.04 17.99
C ILE A 273 -34.46 13.50 19.42
N ASN A 274 -33.78 14.62 19.59
CA ASN A 274 -33.30 15.14 20.88
C ASN A 274 -32.52 14.08 21.69
N GLY A 275 -31.71 13.28 20.98
CA GLY A 275 -30.92 12.19 21.57
C GLY A 275 -31.71 10.91 21.86
N GLN A 276 -33.05 10.91 21.71
CA GLN A 276 -33.88 9.72 21.89
C GLN A 276 -34.05 8.96 20.58
N GLU A 277 -33.72 7.67 20.61
CA GLU A 277 -33.87 6.77 19.47
C GLU A 277 -35.35 6.51 19.15
N GLN A 278 -35.68 6.55 17.87
CA GLN A 278 -37.02 6.31 17.35
C GLN A 278 -37.16 4.86 16.89
N PRO A 279 -38.35 4.24 17.05
CA PRO A 279 -38.56 2.86 16.64
C PRO A 279 -38.50 2.73 15.11
N LEU A 280 -37.57 1.90 14.62
CA LEU A 280 -37.46 1.46 13.23
C LEU A 280 -37.52 -0.07 13.19
N PHE A 281 -38.17 -0.63 12.17
CA PHE A 281 -38.20 -2.07 11.93
C PHE A 281 -37.44 -2.41 10.65
N GLY A 282 -36.37 -3.19 10.76
CA GLY A 282 -35.48 -3.50 9.64
C GLY A 282 -34.71 -2.26 9.16
N HIS A 283 -34.51 -2.16 7.84
CA HIS A 283 -33.81 -1.05 7.18
C HIS A 283 -34.77 -0.29 6.24
N PRO A 284 -35.75 0.45 6.78
CA PRO A 284 -36.77 1.07 5.95
C PRO A 284 -36.15 2.17 5.06
N PRO A 285 -36.66 2.36 3.82
CA PRO A 285 -36.19 3.41 2.92
C PRO A 285 -36.56 4.82 3.41
N GLY A 286 -37.40 4.93 4.45
CA GLY A 286 -37.72 6.21 5.07
C GLY A 286 -38.53 6.09 6.36
N TYR A 287 -38.69 7.23 7.03
CA TYR A 287 -39.36 7.39 8.31
C TYR A 287 -40.11 8.72 8.36
N GLU A 288 -41.42 8.68 8.61
CA GLU A 288 -42.25 9.88 8.81
C GLU A 288 -42.35 10.22 10.29
N PHE A 289 -42.29 11.51 10.62
CA PHE A 289 -42.51 11.97 11.99
C PHE A 289 -43.48 13.14 12.05
N ASN A 290 -44.28 13.16 13.11
CA ASN A 290 -45.19 14.23 13.46
C ASN A 290 -45.13 14.44 14.96
N LEU A 291 -44.43 15.49 15.39
CA LEU A 291 -44.07 15.72 16.78
C LEU A 291 -44.65 17.03 17.26
N THR A 292 -45.02 17.08 18.54
CA THR A 292 -45.38 18.34 19.21
C THR A 292 -44.58 18.45 20.48
N VAL A 293 -43.61 19.36 20.51
CA VAL A 293 -42.67 19.56 21.63
C VAL A 293 -42.77 21.00 22.16
N PRO A 294 -42.29 21.31 23.37
CA PRO A 294 -42.12 22.70 23.80
C PRO A 294 -41.27 23.50 22.79
N VAL A 295 -41.51 24.80 22.66
CA VAL A 295 -40.66 25.67 21.82
C VAL A 295 -39.21 25.58 22.32
N GLY A 296 -38.29 25.39 21.37
CA GLY A 296 -36.87 25.22 21.63
C GLY A 296 -36.15 24.60 20.44
N LEU A 297 -34.88 24.25 20.67
CA LEU A 297 -34.02 23.62 19.67
C LEU A 297 -34.31 22.13 19.57
N ILE A 298 -34.62 21.66 18.37
CA ILE A 298 -34.83 20.25 18.04
C ILE A 298 -33.64 19.76 17.25
N ARG A 299 -32.99 18.70 17.73
CA ARG A 299 -31.89 18.01 17.02
C ARG A 299 -32.39 16.68 16.49
N ILE A 300 -32.32 16.50 15.17
CA ILE A 300 -32.63 15.24 14.49
C ILE A 300 -31.33 14.69 13.90
N GLU A 301 -31.05 13.41 14.14
CA GLU A 301 -29.91 12.70 13.57
C GLU A 301 -30.42 11.43 12.89
N ALA A 302 -30.09 11.25 11.63
CA ALA A 302 -30.42 10.07 10.85
C ALA A 302 -29.14 9.33 10.46
N PHE A 303 -29.11 8.02 10.71
CA PHE A 303 -27.97 7.14 10.45
C PHE A 303 -28.41 6.10 9.42
N ASP A 304 -27.64 5.90 8.36
CA ASP A 304 -27.88 4.84 7.38
C ASP A 304 -27.12 3.55 7.71
N SER A 305 -27.26 2.56 6.83
CA SER A 305 -26.58 1.27 6.92
C SER A 305 -25.09 1.33 6.56
N ALA A 306 -24.64 2.36 5.83
CA ALA A 306 -23.24 2.58 5.42
C ALA A 306 -22.39 3.29 6.49
N GLY A 307 -23.04 3.89 7.50
CA GLY A 307 -22.42 4.66 8.57
C GLY A 307 -22.46 6.18 8.39
N ASN A 308 -23.15 6.70 7.37
CA ASN A 308 -23.30 8.15 7.19
C ASN A 308 -24.33 8.72 8.18
N VAL A 309 -24.18 10.01 8.49
CA VAL A 309 -25.04 10.72 9.44
C VAL A 309 -25.42 12.07 8.91
N THR A 310 -26.72 12.34 8.82
CA THR A 310 -27.25 13.67 8.54
C THR A 310 -27.86 14.27 9.80
N ARG A 311 -27.54 15.53 10.07
CA ARG A 311 -27.99 16.27 11.25
C ARG A 311 -28.86 17.44 10.82
N ALA A 312 -30.01 17.60 11.47
CA ALA A 312 -30.86 18.76 11.33
C ALA A 312 -31.06 19.42 12.69
N ILE A 313 -30.82 20.73 12.74
CA ILE A 313 -31.13 21.58 13.88
C ILE A 313 -32.29 22.48 13.48
N VAL A 314 -33.44 22.30 14.13
CA VAL A 314 -34.66 23.08 13.87
C VAL A 314 -34.98 23.92 15.09
N ASN A 315 -35.08 25.23 14.92
CA ASN A 315 -35.47 26.15 15.98
C ASN A 315 -36.85 26.75 15.68
N GLY A 316 -37.72 26.82 16.69
CA GLY A 316 -39.03 27.50 16.59
C GLY A 316 -38.96 29.02 16.61
N GLU A 317 -37.78 29.59 16.92
CA GLU A 317 -37.56 31.04 17.00
C GLU A 317 -36.77 31.61 15.81
N GLU A 318 -36.26 30.79 14.90
CA GLU A 318 -35.61 31.31 13.69
C GLU A 318 -36.70 31.81 12.70
N PRO A 319 -36.79 33.12 12.41
CA PRO A 319 -37.46 33.55 11.20
C PRO A 319 -36.71 32.97 10.00
N ASP A 320 -37.43 32.55 8.95
CA ASP A 320 -36.81 32.25 7.66
C ASP A 320 -35.88 33.42 7.32
N GLN A 321 -34.57 33.17 7.22
CA GLN A 321 -33.55 34.21 7.02
C GLN A 321 -33.62 34.89 5.63
N ARG A 322 -34.78 34.86 4.97
CA ARG A 322 -35.11 35.67 3.79
C ARG A 322 -35.17 37.18 4.11
N GLN A 323 -35.33 37.59 5.37
CA GLN A 323 -35.40 39.01 5.75
C GLN A 323 -34.02 39.63 6.10
N ALA A 324 -33.11 39.66 5.13
CA ALA A 324 -31.96 40.57 5.16
C ALA A 324 -31.52 40.93 3.73
N GLY A 325 -32.46 41.36 2.90
CA GLY A 325 -32.17 41.84 1.55
C GLY A 325 -33.46 42.19 0.82
N THR A 326 -33.60 43.46 0.45
CA THR A 326 -34.66 44.02 -0.42
C THR A 326 -36.09 43.99 0.14
N SER A 327 -36.36 44.85 1.13
CA SER A 327 -37.67 45.50 1.22
C SER A 327 -37.89 46.31 -0.07
N SER A 328 -38.80 45.87 -0.94
CA SER A 328 -39.16 46.62 -2.13
C SER A 328 -39.80 47.95 -1.72
N PHE A 329 -39.10 49.03 -2.07
CA PHE A 329 -39.65 50.39 -2.10
C PHE A 329 -40.70 50.47 -3.23
N ALA A 330 -41.89 49.93 -3.00
CA ALA A 330 -43.04 50.07 -3.91
C ALA A 330 -44.34 50.40 -3.15
N GLY A 331 -44.21 51.17 -2.07
CA GLY A 331 -45.31 51.57 -1.21
C GLY A 331 -45.24 53.04 -0.80
N MET A 332 -44.83 53.95 -1.70
CA MET A 332 -44.97 55.38 -1.46
C MET A 332 -44.90 56.18 -2.77
N LEU A 333 -46.03 56.34 -3.45
CA LEU A 333 -46.28 57.53 -4.29
C LEU A 333 -47.78 57.72 -4.53
N MET A 334 -48.31 58.65 -3.73
CA MET A 334 -49.30 59.67 -4.06
C MET A 334 -50.72 59.26 -4.47
N ALA A 335 -51.59 59.33 -3.46
CA ALA A 335 -52.90 59.96 -3.59
C ALA A 335 -52.75 61.37 -4.20
N TYR A 336 -53.38 61.63 -5.34
CA TYR A 336 -53.86 62.95 -5.74
C TYR A 336 -54.91 62.79 -6.84
N LEU A 337 -56.18 62.89 -6.45
CA LEU A 337 -57.27 63.17 -7.39
C LEU A 337 -57.34 64.69 -7.62
N PRO A 338 -57.72 65.12 -8.83
CA PRO A 338 -58.62 66.26 -8.92
C PRO A 338 -59.90 65.90 -9.69
N ASN A 339 -60.96 66.57 -9.25
CA ASN A 339 -62.33 66.50 -9.74
C ASN A 339 -62.44 66.74 -11.25
N ALA A 340 -63.33 65.97 -11.90
CA ALA A 340 -64.05 66.42 -13.08
C ALA A 340 -65.47 65.85 -13.03
N GLU A 341 -66.45 66.75 -12.87
CA GLU A 341 -67.87 66.49 -13.03
C GLU A 341 -68.20 66.27 -14.52
N GLY A 342 -69.08 65.30 -14.82
CA GLY A 342 -69.70 65.22 -16.14
C GLY A 342 -70.23 63.84 -16.55
N GLY A 343 -71.51 63.60 -16.28
CA GLY A 343 -72.45 63.07 -17.29
C GLY A 343 -72.50 61.57 -17.64
N VAL A 344 -73.64 60.97 -17.29
CA VAL A 344 -74.47 59.98 -18.03
C VAL A 344 -73.90 58.59 -18.42
N ALA A 345 -74.40 57.59 -17.67
CA ALA A 345 -74.91 56.27 -18.05
C ALA A 345 -74.51 55.60 -19.38
N SER A 346 -73.98 54.37 -19.31
CA SER A 346 -74.66 53.15 -19.79
C SER A 346 -73.77 51.90 -19.62
N ASP A 347 -74.40 50.83 -19.12
CA ASP A 347 -74.08 49.41 -19.25
C ASP A 347 -72.64 48.96 -19.58
N VAL A 348 -71.95 48.42 -18.56
CA VAL A 348 -70.84 47.49 -18.75
C VAL A 348 -71.14 46.20 -17.96
N PRO A 349 -71.12 45.01 -18.60
CA PRO A 349 -71.43 43.76 -17.92
C PRO A 349 -70.42 43.49 -16.80
N LEU A 350 -70.90 43.00 -15.66
CA LEU A 350 -70.08 42.47 -14.58
C LEU A 350 -69.33 41.23 -15.09
N LEU A 351 -68.15 41.44 -15.68
CA LEU A 351 -67.16 40.38 -15.88
C LEU A 351 -66.70 39.96 -14.49
N LEU A 352 -67.07 38.74 -14.09
CA LEU A 352 -66.40 38.00 -13.04
C LEU A 352 -64.93 37.83 -13.48
N ALA A 353 -64.10 38.81 -13.16
CA ALA A 353 -62.66 38.68 -13.26
C ALA A 353 -62.26 37.56 -12.30
N SER A 354 -61.87 36.41 -12.85
CA SER A 354 -61.07 35.45 -12.12
C SER A 354 -59.90 36.21 -11.51
N ALA A 355 -59.66 36.03 -10.21
CA ALA A 355 -58.49 36.58 -9.56
C ALA A 355 -57.26 36.27 -10.43
N PRO A 356 -56.34 37.23 -10.63
CA PRO A 356 -55.12 36.95 -11.38
C PRO A 356 -54.45 35.70 -10.77
N PRO A 357 -53.88 34.81 -11.59
CA PRO A 357 -53.12 33.69 -11.05
C PRO A 357 -52.11 34.24 -10.05
N PRO A 358 -51.88 33.55 -8.91
CA PRO A 358 -50.88 33.99 -7.95
C PRO A 358 -49.56 34.21 -8.71
N PRO A 359 -48.80 35.27 -8.37
CA PRO A 359 -47.53 35.52 -9.03
C PRO A 359 -46.66 34.27 -8.95
N ALA A 360 -46.06 33.88 -10.09
CA ALA A 360 -45.11 32.79 -10.15
C ALA A 360 -43.94 33.11 -9.21
N ASP A 361 -43.45 32.10 -8.48
CA ASP A 361 -42.28 32.25 -7.61
C ASP A 361 -41.08 32.70 -8.46
N THR A 362 -40.42 33.77 -8.02
CA THR A 362 -39.20 34.30 -8.66
C THR A 362 -37.98 34.21 -7.76
N ASP A 363 -38.16 33.78 -6.50
CA ASP A 363 -37.09 33.77 -5.53
C ASP A 363 -36.26 32.48 -5.67
N PRO A 364 -34.92 32.56 -5.69
CA PRO A 364 -34.09 31.37 -5.76
C PRO A 364 -34.04 30.64 -4.41
N PRO A 365 -33.82 29.31 -4.41
CA PRO A 365 -33.62 28.54 -3.18
C PRO A 365 -32.50 29.08 -2.29
N PHE A 366 -32.67 28.99 -0.98
CA PHE A 366 -31.64 29.31 0.00
C PHE A 366 -30.76 28.09 0.30
N ILE A 367 -29.43 28.26 0.31
CA ILE A 367 -28.46 27.20 0.61
C ILE A 367 -27.60 27.62 1.81
N ARG A 368 -27.65 26.84 2.89
CA ARG A 368 -26.74 26.93 4.04
C ARG A 368 -25.88 25.67 4.09
N LEU A 369 -24.58 25.85 4.27
CA LEU A 369 -23.65 24.75 4.53
C LEU A 369 -23.24 24.84 5.99
N GLU A 370 -23.16 23.70 6.65
CA GLU A 370 -22.76 23.58 8.05
C GLU A 370 -21.30 23.11 8.12
N GLY A 371 -20.54 23.65 9.08
CA GLY A 371 -19.17 23.20 9.36
C GLY A 371 -18.10 23.52 8.31
N ILE A 372 -18.43 24.19 7.19
CA ILE A 372 -17.47 24.50 6.12
C ILE A 372 -17.58 25.93 5.59
N GLY A 373 -16.43 26.59 5.43
CA GLY A 373 -16.31 27.94 4.86
C GLY A 373 -16.30 27.97 3.32
N PRO A 374 -16.15 29.15 2.70
CA PRO A 374 -15.97 29.26 1.24
C PRO A 374 -14.62 28.73 0.78
N GLU A 375 -13.59 28.81 1.63
CA GLU A 375 -12.25 28.26 1.44
C GLU A 375 -11.82 27.53 2.70
N GLU A 376 -11.22 26.37 2.54
CA GLU A 376 -10.92 25.46 3.62
C GLU A 376 -9.63 24.68 3.31
N GLU A 377 -8.78 24.44 4.30
CA GLU A 377 -7.61 23.56 4.18
C GLU A 377 -7.78 22.33 5.07
N THR A 378 -7.31 21.17 4.62
CA THR A 378 -7.44 19.90 5.36
C THR A 378 -6.32 18.91 4.99
N CYS A 379 -6.06 17.93 5.85
CA CYS A 379 -5.20 16.78 5.53
C CYS A 379 -5.98 15.49 5.28
N GLU A 380 -7.27 15.49 5.58
CA GLU A 380 -8.17 14.35 5.40
C GLU A 380 -8.39 14.01 3.91
N ASP A 381 -8.61 12.73 3.61
CA ASP A 381 -8.91 12.23 2.26
C ASP A 381 -10.35 12.48 1.83
N LEU A 382 -11.22 12.76 2.80
CA LEU A 382 -12.65 13.03 2.62
C LEU A 382 -13.00 14.40 3.19
N VAL A 383 -13.95 15.08 2.54
CA VAL A 383 -14.66 16.22 3.12
C VAL A 383 -16.14 15.89 3.26
N LEU A 384 -16.72 16.24 4.40
CA LEU A 384 -18.15 16.18 4.63
C LEU A 384 -18.80 17.49 4.15
N LEU A 385 -19.66 17.39 3.14
CA LEU A 385 -20.52 18.48 2.69
C LEU A 385 -21.90 18.26 3.31
N GLU A 386 -22.15 18.90 4.45
CA GLU A 386 -23.44 18.90 5.14
C GLU A 386 -24.09 20.28 5.07
N GLY A 387 -25.42 20.30 5.01
CA GLY A 387 -26.15 21.56 4.90
C GLY A 387 -27.64 21.41 4.78
N MET A 388 -28.28 22.55 4.53
CA MET A 388 -29.72 22.69 4.38
C MET A 388 -30.02 23.55 3.15
N VAL A 389 -30.97 23.08 2.35
CA VAL A 389 -31.58 23.85 1.26
C VAL A 389 -33.04 24.11 1.59
N SER A 390 -33.51 25.34 1.40
CA SER A 390 -34.91 25.69 1.65
C SER A 390 -35.49 26.63 0.61
N ASP A 391 -36.76 26.43 0.27
CA ASP A 391 -37.54 27.30 -0.60
C ASP A 391 -39.03 27.32 -0.19
N ASP A 392 -39.76 28.37 -0.57
CA ASP A 392 -41.21 28.46 -0.33
C ASP A 392 -42.00 27.50 -1.24
N SER A 393 -41.47 27.23 -2.43
CA SER A 393 -41.93 26.21 -3.38
C SER A 393 -41.18 24.89 -3.19
N GLN A 394 -41.58 23.82 -3.89
CA GLN A 394 -40.87 22.54 -3.77
C GLN A 394 -39.50 22.59 -4.44
N LEU A 395 -38.47 22.07 -3.76
CA LEU A 395 -37.18 21.87 -4.39
C LEU A 395 -37.29 20.78 -5.47
N ALA A 396 -36.90 21.13 -6.70
CA ALA A 396 -36.86 20.22 -7.83
C ALA A 396 -35.53 19.45 -7.91
N SER A 397 -34.41 20.10 -7.54
CA SER A 397 -33.09 19.45 -7.54
C SER A 397 -32.14 20.09 -6.52
N ILE A 398 -31.25 19.25 -5.99
CA ILE A 398 -30.02 19.67 -5.31
C ILE A 398 -28.91 18.87 -5.96
N THR A 399 -27.85 19.54 -6.42
CA THR A 399 -26.68 18.89 -7.04
C THR A 399 -25.38 19.38 -6.42
N ILE A 400 -24.37 18.49 -6.41
CA ILE A 400 -23.00 18.82 -6.03
C ILE A 400 -22.12 18.45 -7.22
N ASN A 401 -21.43 19.43 -7.81
CA ASN A 401 -20.66 19.25 -9.05
C ASN A 401 -21.48 18.65 -10.21
N GLY A 402 -22.80 18.91 -10.22
CA GLY A 402 -23.74 18.38 -11.21
C GLY A 402 -24.37 17.03 -10.86
N GLU A 403 -23.85 16.31 -9.86
CA GLU A 403 -24.43 15.04 -9.40
C GLU A 403 -25.65 15.28 -8.51
N PRO A 404 -26.79 14.59 -8.74
CA PRO A 404 -27.99 14.77 -7.94
C PRO A 404 -27.83 14.20 -6.53
N VAL A 405 -28.17 15.02 -5.54
CA VAL A 405 -28.22 14.64 -4.13
C VAL A 405 -29.65 14.35 -3.71
N LEU A 406 -30.62 15.18 -4.13
CA LEU A 406 -32.02 15.11 -3.69
C LEU A 406 -32.68 13.74 -4.00
N ASN A 407 -33.10 13.01 -2.97
CA ASN A 407 -33.80 11.73 -3.09
C ASN A 407 -35.32 11.85 -2.85
N ARG A 408 -35.76 12.94 -2.20
CA ARG A 408 -37.18 13.22 -1.95
C ARG A 408 -37.47 14.71 -2.02
N LYS A 409 -38.51 15.10 -2.76
CA LYS A 409 -38.95 16.50 -2.85
C LYS A 409 -39.41 17.03 -1.49
N GLY A 410 -39.12 18.29 -1.22
CA GLY A 410 -39.57 18.99 -0.03
C GLY A 410 -39.19 20.47 -0.08
N LYS A 411 -39.76 21.25 0.84
CA LYS A 411 -39.51 22.69 0.95
C LYS A 411 -38.22 23.00 1.71
N LYS A 412 -37.88 22.19 2.71
CA LYS A 412 -36.67 22.33 3.52
C LYS A 412 -36.00 20.97 3.68
N ILE A 413 -34.83 20.80 3.09
CA ILE A 413 -34.11 19.52 3.01
C ILE A 413 -32.73 19.68 3.65
N TYR A 414 -32.41 18.82 4.60
CA TYR A 414 -31.06 18.64 5.12
C TYR A 414 -30.40 17.44 4.43
N PHE A 415 -29.13 17.59 4.09
CA PHE A 415 -28.35 16.57 3.40
C PHE A 415 -26.94 16.47 3.99
N SER A 416 -26.29 15.33 3.78
CA SER A 416 -24.86 15.15 4.01
C SER A 416 -24.27 14.28 2.91
N VAL A 417 -23.08 14.64 2.40
CA VAL A 417 -22.37 13.87 1.37
C VAL A 417 -20.88 13.91 1.68
N LEU A 418 -20.23 12.75 1.73
CA LEU A 418 -18.77 12.65 1.79
C LEU A 418 -18.20 12.71 0.36
N LYS A 419 -17.21 13.58 0.15
CA LYS A 419 -16.49 13.72 -1.13
C LYS A 419 -15.01 13.44 -0.95
N GLN A 420 -14.46 12.61 -1.83
CA GLN A 420 -13.04 12.35 -1.90
C GLN A 420 -12.28 13.58 -2.40
N LEU A 421 -11.13 13.84 -1.79
CA LEU A 421 -10.24 14.94 -2.10
C LEU A 421 -8.99 14.42 -2.81
N ALA A 422 -8.67 15.02 -3.96
CA ALA A 422 -7.33 14.92 -4.53
C ALA A 422 -6.36 15.82 -3.76
N GLU A 423 -5.06 15.54 -3.83
CA GLU A 423 -4.05 16.48 -3.33
C GLU A 423 -4.16 17.84 -4.06
N GLY A 424 -4.01 18.93 -3.32
CA GLY A 424 -4.19 20.28 -3.84
C GLY A 424 -5.64 20.75 -3.78
N SER A 425 -6.03 21.59 -4.73
CA SER A 425 -7.29 22.33 -4.69
C SER A 425 -8.46 21.52 -5.26
N ASN A 426 -9.52 21.35 -4.48
CA ASN A 426 -10.76 20.66 -4.85
C ASN A 426 -11.93 21.65 -4.80
N GLU A 427 -12.67 21.76 -5.90
CA GLU A 427 -13.81 22.68 -6.01
C GLU A 427 -15.14 21.93 -5.93
N PHE A 428 -16.03 22.41 -5.05
CA PHE A 428 -17.40 21.92 -4.92
C PHE A 428 -18.40 23.02 -5.20
N ARG A 429 -19.27 22.79 -6.19
CA ARG A 429 -20.40 23.66 -6.55
C ARG A 429 -21.70 22.99 -6.17
N ILE A 430 -22.34 23.50 -5.13
CA ILE A 430 -23.66 23.07 -4.66
C ILE A 430 -24.70 23.93 -5.36
N LYS A 431 -25.56 23.33 -6.19
CA LYS A 431 -26.63 24.04 -6.91
C LYS A 431 -27.99 23.51 -6.48
N ALA A 432 -28.94 24.40 -6.20
CA ALA A 432 -30.33 24.05 -5.96
C ALA A 432 -31.23 24.71 -7.00
N THR A 433 -32.30 24.02 -7.39
CA THR A 433 -33.33 24.51 -8.31
C THR A 433 -34.70 24.19 -7.72
N ASP A 434 -35.60 25.16 -7.72
CA ASP A 434 -37.00 24.97 -7.32
C ASP A 434 -37.87 24.40 -8.48
N GLU A 435 -39.16 24.22 -8.23
CA GLU A 435 -40.11 23.74 -9.24
C GLU A 435 -40.46 24.77 -10.33
N HIS A 436 -40.15 26.05 -10.10
CA HIS A 436 -40.36 27.16 -11.03
C HIS A 436 -39.13 27.44 -11.91
N GLY A 437 -38.01 26.77 -11.65
CA GLY A 437 -36.75 26.90 -12.38
C GLY A 437 -35.79 27.95 -11.82
N ASN A 438 -36.10 28.59 -10.68
CA ASN A 438 -35.19 29.51 -10.02
C ASN A 438 -34.02 28.72 -9.41
N THR A 439 -32.81 29.26 -9.53
CA THR A 439 -31.59 28.53 -9.12
C THR A 439 -30.69 29.35 -8.21
N MET A 440 -30.06 28.68 -7.26
CA MET A 440 -28.99 29.20 -6.42
C MET A 440 -27.78 28.28 -6.52
N ALA A 441 -26.57 28.83 -6.46
CA ALA A 441 -25.35 28.04 -6.39
C ALA A 441 -24.37 28.61 -5.36
N LYS A 442 -23.79 27.73 -4.55
CA LYS A 442 -22.71 28.06 -3.61
C LYS A 442 -21.45 27.28 -3.98
N LYS A 443 -20.32 27.96 -3.97
CA LYS A 443 -19.00 27.39 -4.24
C LYS A 443 -18.23 27.24 -2.93
N VAL A 444 -17.54 26.12 -2.80
CA VAL A 444 -16.60 25.80 -1.71
C VAL A 444 -15.31 25.30 -2.32
N LEU A 445 -14.18 25.81 -1.82
CA LEU A 445 -12.85 25.37 -2.21
C LEU A 445 -12.20 24.65 -1.03
N VAL A 446 -11.74 23.42 -1.24
CA VAL A 446 -11.08 22.61 -0.22
C VAL A 446 -9.69 22.24 -0.71
N THR A 447 -8.65 22.77 -0.06
CA THR A 447 -7.27 22.45 -0.38
C THR A 447 -6.78 21.33 0.53
N ARG A 448 -6.53 20.14 -0.04
CA ARG A 448 -5.91 19.03 0.68
C ARG A 448 -4.40 19.13 0.65
N ARG A 449 -3.75 19.09 1.81
CA ARG A 449 -2.29 19.02 1.97
C ARG A 449 -1.90 17.71 2.65
N ILE A 450 -0.86 17.05 2.15
CA ILE A 450 -0.29 15.87 2.83
C ILE A 450 0.58 16.35 4.00
N GLU A 451 0.33 15.84 5.20
CA GLU A 451 1.11 16.15 6.40
C GLU A 451 2.61 15.95 6.14
N GLN A 452 3.45 16.87 6.60
CA GLN A 452 4.91 16.82 6.39
C GLN A 452 5.52 15.45 6.77
N ILE A 453 5.07 14.86 7.89
CA ILE A 453 5.55 13.55 8.37
C ILE A 453 5.17 12.38 7.45
N ARG A 454 4.15 12.54 6.59
CA ARG A 454 3.67 11.51 5.62
C ARG A 454 4.22 11.73 4.21
N GLN A 455 4.80 12.91 3.94
CA GLN A 455 5.42 13.22 2.67
C GLN A 455 6.63 12.30 2.41
N ILE A 456 6.91 12.04 1.13
CA ILE A 456 8.03 11.19 0.72
C ILE A 456 9.35 11.71 1.27
N GLY A 457 9.55 13.02 1.35
CA GLY A 457 10.79 13.62 1.88
C GLY A 457 11.11 13.27 3.34
N SER A 458 10.12 12.85 4.13
CA SER A 458 10.30 12.41 5.52
C SER A 458 10.61 10.92 5.65
N ARG A 459 10.52 10.16 4.54
CA ARG A 459 10.83 8.73 4.47
C ARG A 459 12.35 8.50 4.42
N MET A 460 12.76 7.27 4.68
CA MET A 460 14.14 6.84 4.69
C MET A 460 14.79 7.18 3.36
N SER A 461 15.86 7.96 3.41
CA SER A 461 16.57 8.36 2.20
C SER A 461 17.47 7.23 1.71
N VAL A 462 17.23 6.76 0.50
CA VAL A 462 17.96 5.64 -0.11
C VAL A 462 18.59 6.09 -1.43
N ALA A 463 19.87 5.81 -1.61
CA ALA A 463 20.55 5.96 -2.88
C ALA A 463 20.76 4.58 -3.53
N VAL A 464 20.54 4.49 -4.84
CA VAL A 464 20.68 3.25 -5.61
C VAL A 464 21.96 3.29 -6.43
N LEU A 465 22.91 2.40 -6.12
CA LEU A 465 24.17 2.27 -6.85
C LEU A 465 23.95 1.50 -8.16
N PRO A 466 24.77 1.76 -9.19
CA PRO A 466 24.82 0.91 -10.38
C PRO A 466 25.10 -0.54 -10.00
N PHE A 467 24.32 -1.47 -10.55
CA PHE A 467 24.47 -2.89 -10.25
C PHE A 467 25.72 -3.47 -10.91
N GLU A 468 26.44 -4.33 -10.19
CA GLU A 468 27.54 -5.09 -10.74
C GLU A 468 27.02 -6.12 -11.75
N GLN A 469 27.57 -6.15 -12.96
CA GLN A 469 27.20 -7.15 -13.96
C GLN A 469 28.14 -8.36 -13.89
N ARG A 470 27.57 -9.56 -13.83
CA ARG A 470 28.29 -10.84 -13.84
C ARG A 470 27.65 -11.80 -14.84
N GLY A 471 28.48 -12.60 -15.51
CA GLY A 471 28.01 -13.55 -16.53
C GLY A 471 28.05 -12.94 -17.92
N ASP A 472 26.96 -13.10 -18.68
CA ASP A 472 26.88 -12.54 -20.03
C ASP A 472 26.93 -11.00 -20.01
N SER A 473 27.69 -10.41 -20.94
CA SER A 473 27.87 -8.96 -21.02
C SER A 473 26.78 -8.33 -21.89
N SER A 474 25.58 -8.17 -21.34
CA SER A 474 24.48 -7.47 -22.00
C SER A 474 24.31 -6.03 -21.46
N ARG A 475 23.41 -5.26 -22.08
CA ARG A 475 23.00 -3.93 -21.57
C ARG A 475 21.99 -4.02 -20.42
N LEU A 476 21.68 -5.22 -19.90
CA LEU A 476 20.64 -5.40 -18.88
C LEU A 476 20.98 -4.67 -17.58
N GLY A 477 22.24 -4.57 -17.17
CA GLY A 477 22.57 -3.92 -15.90
C GLY A 477 22.22 -2.42 -15.85
N ASP A 478 22.34 -1.71 -16.97
CA ASP A 478 21.93 -0.29 -17.06
C ASP A 478 20.40 -0.17 -16.99
N LEU A 479 19.68 -1.07 -17.67
CA LEU A 479 18.22 -1.12 -17.63
C LEU A 479 17.70 -1.47 -16.23
N VAL A 480 18.37 -2.40 -15.54
CA VAL A 480 18.03 -2.78 -14.16
C VAL A 480 18.17 -1.61 -13.22
N HIS A 481 19.24 -0.79 -13.37
CA HIS A 481 19.46 0.38 -12.52
C HIS A 481 18.34 1.42 -12.67
N ASP A 482 17.91 1.70 -13.90
CA ASP A 482 16.83 2.66 -14.16
C ASP A 482 15.48 2.12 -13.65
N GLN A 483 15.16 0.87 -14.02
CA GLN A 483 13.87 0.27 -13.68
C GLN A 483 13.68 0.06 -12.17
N ILE A 484 14.72 -0.30 -11.41
CA ILE A 484 14.59 -0.46 -9.94
C ILE A 484 14.34 0.88 -9.24
N ILE A 485 14.86 1.99 -9.78
CA ILE A 485 14.57 3.33 -9.28
C ILE A 485 13.10 3.64 -9.51
N ASP A 486 12.58 3.38 -10.72
CA ASP A 486 11.17 3.58 -11.05
C ASP A 486 10.26 2.72 -10.16
N SER A 487 10.55 1.43 -9.99
CA SER A 487 9.81 0.55 -9.07
C SER A 487 9.80 1.07 -7.62
N PHE A 488 10.90 1.64 -7.13
CA PHE A 488 10.92 2.26 -5.79
C PHE A 488 10.13 3.57 -5.70
N LEU A 489 10.17 4.39 -6.74
CA LEU A 489 9.40 5.63 -6.83
C LEU A 489 7.90 5.34 -6.85
N GLU A 490 7.46 4.36 -7.65
CA GLU A 490 6.05 3.92 -7.74
C GLU A 490 5.53 3.38 -6.41
N GLN A 491 6.36 2.63 -5.69
CA GLN A 491 6.01 2.14 -4.36
C GLN A 491 5.94 3.23 -3.30
N ALA A 492 6.51 4.40 -3.60
CA ALA A 492 6.67 5.59 -2.79
C ALA A 492 7.35 5.35 -1.43
N ARG A 493 7.83 4.15 -1.09
CA ARG A 493 8.27 3.81 0.27
C ARG A 493 9.52 4.56 0.72
N PHE A 494 10.45 4.81 -0.18
CA PHE A 494 11.73 5.44 0.14
C PHE A 494 11.81 6.84 -0.46
N ASN A 495 12.59 7.71 0.17
CA ASN A 495 12.99 8.98 -0.43
C ASN A 495 14.23 8.75 -1.29
N ILE A 496 14.05 8.56 -2.60
CA ILE A 496 15.15 8.23 -3.49
C ILE A 496 16.03 9.45 -3.74
N VAL A 497 17.33 9.31 -3.46
CA VAL A 497 18.32 10.35 -3.75
C VAL A 497 18.45 10.55 -5.25
N GLU A 498 18.51 11.81 -5.69
CA GLU A 498 18.66 12.16 -7.10
C GLU A 498 19.87 11.48 -7.75
N ARG A 499 19.61 10.74 -8.84
CA ARG A 499 20.61 10.03 -9.62
C ARG A 499 21.76 10.92 -10.08
N THR A 500 21.46 12.12 -10.58
CA THR A 500 22.47 13.04 -11.13
C THR A 500 23.53 13.43 -10.11
N LYS A 501 23.14 13.57 -8.83
CA LYS A 501 24.07 13.84 -7.72
C LYS A 501 25.00 12.66 -7.47
N LEU A 502 24.46 11.44 -7.48
CA LEU A 502 25.24 10.21 -7.28
C LEU A 502 26.20 9.96 -8.46
N ASP A 503 25.72 10.09 -9.70
CA ASP A 503 26.53 9.89 -10.91
C ASP A 503 27.72 10.87 -10.98
N ALA A 504 27.52 12.13 -10.58
CA ALA A 504 28.59 13.12 -10.52
C ALA A 504 29.69 12.70 -9.54
N LEU A 505 29.32 12.21 -8.34
CA LEU A 505 30.26 11.76 -7.33
C LEU A 505 31.00 10.48 -7.74
N LEU A 506 30.30 9.52 -8.34
CA LEU A 506 30.93 8.28 -8.83
C LEU A 506 31.98 8.57 -9.90
N ARG A 507 31.71 9.52 -10.81
CA ARG A 507 32.68 9.97 -11.83
C ARG A 507 33.89 10.67 -11.22
N GLU A 508 33.68 11.50 -10.20
CA GLU A 508 34.76 12.20 -9.50
C GLU A 508 35.71 11.22 -8.79
N LEU A 509 35.14 10.23 -8.09
CA LEU A 509 35.89 9.24 -7.33
C LEU A 509 36.44 8.08 -8.18
N LYS A 510 36.06 8.02 -9.48
CA LYS A 510 36.48 6.99 -10.44
C LYS A 510 36.22 5.56 -9.96
N LEU A 511 35.12 5.36 -9.24
CA LEU A 511 34.77 4.05 -8.68
C LEU A 511 34.12 3.15 -9.74
N SER A 512 34.46 1.87 -9.68
CA SER A 512 33.85 0.83 -10.52
C SER A 512 32.66 0.17 -9.82
N SER A 513 31.70 -0.38 -10.57
CA SER A 513 30.53 -1.08 -9.98
C SER A 513 30.91 -2.28 -9.11
N THR A 514 32.05 -2.93 -9.38
CA THR A 514 32.58 -4.01 -8.53
C THR A 514 32.97 -3.53 -7.13
N GLU A 515 33.50 -2.32 -7.00
CA GLU A 515 33.87 -1.72 -5.69
C GLU A 515 32.63 -1.28 -4.90
N LEU A 516 31.52 -1.00 -5.59
CA LEU A 516 30.27 -0.49 -4.99
C LEU A 516 29.47 -1.56 -4.23
N VAL A 517 29.78 -2.85 -4.43
CA VAL A 517 29.15 -3.96 -3.69
C VAL A 517 29.74 -4.13 -2.28
N ASP A 518 30.88 -3.50 -1.99
CA ASP A 518 31.46 -3.47 -0.64
C ASP A 518 30.65 -2.56 0.29
N PRO A 519 30.08 -3.09 1.40
CA PRO A 519 29.33 -2.28 2.35
C PRO A 519 30.09 -1.08 2.92
N GLU A 520 31.40 -1.18 3.12
CA GLU A 520 32.18 -0.07 3.68
C GLU A 520 32.29 1.10 2.69
N GLN A 521 32.50 0.80 1.41
CA GLN A 521 32.58 1.82 0.36
C GLN A 521 31.21 2.44 0.10
N ALA A 522 30.16 1.61 0.01
CA ALA A 522 28.80 2.08 -0.14
C ALA A 522 28.41 3.03 1.01
N ALA A 523 28.69 2.67 2.26
CA ALA A 523 28.40 3.51 3.43
C ALA A 523 29.13 4.85 3.39
N ARG A 524 30.40 4.89 2.98
CA ARG A 524 31.17 6.14 2.82
C ARG A 524 30.53 7.06 1.77
N LEU A 525 30.12 6.51 0.63
CA LEU A 525 29.42 7.27 -0.41
C LEU A 525 28.08 7.82 0.09
N GLY A 526 27.32 6.98 0.79
CA GLY A 526 26.03 7.35 1.38
C GLY A 526 26.10 8.56 2.30
N LYS A 527 27.16 8.66 3.13
CA LYS A 527 27.40 9.83 3.98
C LYS A 527 27.61 11.12 3.18
N ILE A 528 28.21 11.03 1.99
CA ILE A 528 28.45 12.21 1.12
C ILE A 528 27.15 12.68 0.48
N VAL A 529 26.30 11.75 0.03
CA VAL A 529 24.98 12.08 -0.56
C VAL A 529 23.87 12.28 0.47
N ALA A 530 24.20 12.26 1.77
CA ALA A 530 23.25 12.32 2.88
C ALA A 530 22.12 11.26 2.82
N ALA A 531 22.43 10.07 2.27
CA ALA A 531 21.53 8.93 2.29
C ALA A 531 21.62 8.20 3.64
N GLN A 532 20.51 7.66 4.12
CA GLN A 532 20.45 6.77 5.28
C GLN A 532 20.71 5.31 4.88
N GLY A 533 20.35 4.94 3.65
CA GLY A 533 20.59 3.61 3.09
C GLY A 533 21.18 3.64 1.69
N MET A 534 21.95 2.60 1.36
CA MET A 534 22.50 2.38 0.03
C MET A 534 22.00 1.05 -0.51
N LEU A 535 21.29 1.05 -1.65
CA LEU A 535 21.00 -0.17 -2.38
C LEU A 535 22.19 -0.49 -3.30
N ALA A 536 22.94 -1.54 -2.95
CA ALA A 536 23.97 -2.13 -3.79
C ALA A 536 23.49 -3.49 -4.31
N GLY A 537 23.96 -3.92 -5.48
CA GLY A 537 23.48 -5.18 -6.02
C GLY A 537 24.29 -5.71 -7.19
N SER A 538 23.91 -6.89 -7.64
CA SER A 538 24.50 -7.56 -8.78
C SER A 538 23.43 -8.18 -9.67
N VAL A 539 23.62 -8.07 -10.99
CA VAL A 539 22.86 -8.78 -12.02
C VAL A 539 23.73 -9.95 -12.49
N ILE A 540 23.22 -11.16 -12.30
CA ILE A 540 23.87 -12.40 -12.73
C ILE A 540 23.06 -12.91 -13.93
N GLU A 541 23.63 -12.78 -15.11
CA GLU A 541 22.99 -13.22 -16.36
C GLU A 541 23.60 -14.52 -16.86
N THR A 542 22.73 -15.45 -17.24
CA THR A 542 23.07 -16.63 -18.04
C THR A 542 22.34 -16.58 -19.39
N PRO A 543 22.65 -17.46 -20.35
CA PRO A 543 21.94 -17.49 -21.63
C PRO A 543 20.42 -17.61 -21.47
N ASP A 544 19.99 -18.38 -20.48
CA ASP A 544 18.60 -18.81 -20.28
C ASP A 544 17.91 -18.13 -19.08
N SER A 545 18.61 -17.27 -18.31
CA SER A 545 18.02 -16.67 -17.09
C SER A 545 18.73 -15.42 -16.58
N VAL A 546 18.08 -14.72 -15.67
CA VAL A 546 18.62 -13.59 -14.91
C VAL A 546 18.30 -13.74 -13.41
N GLU A 547 19.31 -13.54 -12.57
CA GLU A 547 19.18 -13.43 -11.11
C GLU A 547 19.66 -12.02 -10.71
N ILE A 548 18.82 -11.27 -9.99
CA ILE A 548 19.17 -9.92 -9.52
C ILE A 548 19.17 -9.93 -8.01
N ILE A 549 20.28 -9.53 -7.41
CA ILE A 549 20.45 -9.51 -5.96
C ILE A 549 20.62 -8.07 -5.53
N GLY A 550 19.76 -7.61 -4.62
CA GLY A 550 19.82 -6.30 -3.98
C GLY A 550 20.18 -6.42 -2.50
N ARG A 551 20.94 -5.45 -1.99
CA ARG A 551 21.34 -5.33 -0.59
C ARG A 551 21.20 -3.89 -0.13
N LEU A 552 20.37 -3.66 0.88
CA LEU A 552 20.23 -2.36 1.52
C LEU A 552 21.24 -2.25 2.66
N ILE A 553 22.14 -1.28 2.60
CA ILE A 553 23.24 -1.08 3.55
C ILE A 553 23.00 0.20 4.34
N ASP A 554 23.10 0.13 5.68
CA ASP A 554 23.05 1.29 6.57
C ASP A 554 24.32 2.13 6.39
N THR A 555 24.15 3.43 6.16
CA THR A 555 25.29 4.32 5.87
C THR A 555 26.09 4.68 7.12
N GLU A 556 25.53 4.55 8.32
CA GLU A 556 26.24 4.87 9.56
C GLU A 556 27.15 3.73 9.98
N THR A 557 26.63 2.50 9.95
CA THR A 557 27.26 1.29 10.51
C THR A 557 27.91 0.39 9.45
N ALA A 558 27.64 0.62 8.17
CA ALA A 558 28.01 -0.26 7.06
C ALA A 558 27.44 -1.69 7.16
N THR A 559 26.40 -1.90 7.98
CA THR A 559 25.72 -3.20 8.09
C THR A 559 24.70 -3.38 6.98
N VAL A 560 24.53 -4.61 6.49
CA VAL A 560 23.44 -4.95 5.57
C VAL A 560 22.14 -5.07 6.36
N LEU A 561 21.19 -4.17 6.11
CA LEU A 561 19.87 -4.13 6.73
C LEU A 561 18.93 -5.19 6.15
N ALA A 562 19.00 -5.42 4.83
CA ALA A 562 18.21 -6.43 4.13
C ALA A 562 18.95 -6.92 2.87
N SER A 563 18.69 -8.17 2.49
CA SER A 563 19.18 -8.78 1.25
C SER A 563 18.04 -9.56 0.62
N HIS A 564 17.81 -9.30 -0.67
CA HIS A 564 16.77 -9.98 -1.45
C HIS A 564 17.30 -10.29 -2.84
N ASP A 565 16.88 -11.43 -3.38
CA ASP A 565 17.05 -11.79 -4.77
C ASP A 565 15.71 -11.82 -5.51
N ILE A 566 15.76 -11.71 -6.83
CA ILE A 566 14.70 -12.15 -7.74
C ILE A 566 15.33 -13.01 -8.84
N PHE A 567 14.53 -13.87 -9.45
CA PHE A 567 14.98 -14.80 -10.48
C PHE A 567 13.91 -14.96 -11.56
N GLY A 568 14.32 -14.99 -12.82
CA GLY A 568 13.46 -15.34 -13.94
C GLY A 568 14.23 -15.89 -15.13
N GLU A 569 13.57 -16.73 -15.93
CA GLU A 569 14.12 -17.24 -17.19
C GLU A 569 13.83 -16.32 -18.38
N ASP A 570 12.73 -15.54 -18.30
CA ASP A 570 12.39 -14.54 -19.31
C ASP A 570 13.18 -13.25 -19.07
N LYS A 571 13.99 -12.88 -20.06
CA LYS A 571 14.83 -11.66 -20.07
C LYS A 571 14.19 -10.51 -20.84
N GLY A 572 12.93 -10.65 -21.26
CA GLY A 572 12.14 -9.59 -21.88
C GLY A 572 11.90 -8.40 -20.95
N LEU A 573 11.69 -7.22 -21.52
CA LEU A 573 11.55 -5.98 -20.75
C LEU A 573 10.37 -6.02 -19.77
N ASP A 574 9.22 -6.53 -20.19
CA ASP A 574 8.02 -6.61 -19.34
C ASP A 574 8.21 -7.58 -18.15
N ALA A 575 8.85 -8.72 -18.42
CA ALA A 575 9.20 -9.71 -17.38
C ALA A 575 10.21 -9.12 -16.40
N LEU A 576 11.23 -8.40 -16.90
CA LEU A 576 12.23 -7.73 -16.08
C LEU A 576 11.60 -6.66 -15.18
N GLY A 577 10.68 -5.85 -15.71
CA GLY A 577 9.92 -4.86 -14.92
C GLY A 577 9.18 -5.53 -13.76
N SER A 578 8.43 -6.61 -14.06
CA SER A 578 7.69 -7.38 -13.05
C SER A 578 8.61 -7.98 -11.97
N LEU A 579 9.79 -8.47 -12.36
CA LEU A 579 10.78 -8.98 -11.41
C LEU A 579 11.31 -7.88 -10.48
N LEU A 580 11.59 -6.69 -11.02
CA LEU A 580 12.11 -5.56 -10.25
C LEU A 580 11.05 -4.92 -9.35
N ASP A 581 9.79 -4.91 -9.77
CA ASP A 581 8.67 -4.56 -8.88
C ASP A 581 8.58 -5.52 -7.69
N GLY A 582 8.78 -6.82 -7.95
CA GLY A 582 8.87 -7.84 -6.91
C GLY A 582 10.05 -7.61 -5.96
N LEU A 583 11.23 -7.28 -6.48
CA LEU A 583 12.41 -6.96 -5.67
C LEU A 583 12.15 -5.72 -4.79
N ALA A 584 11.60 -4.67 -5.38
CA ALA A 584 11.23 -3.46 -4.67
C ALA A 584 10.21 -3.75 -3.57
N PHE A 585 9.21 -4.60 -3.86
CA PHE A 585 8.17 -4.98 -2.91
C PHE A 585 8.75 -5.73 -1.71
N LYS A 586 9.72 -6.63 -1.92
CA LYS A 586 10.42 -7.33 -0.83
C LYS A 586 11.11 -6.34 0.12
N PHE A 587 11.75 -5.29 -0.40
CA PHE A 587 12.31 -4.23 0.44
C PHE A 587 11.21 -3.42 1.15
N LYS A 588 10.15 -3.01 0.45
CA LYS A 588 9.01 -2.31 1.09
C LYS A 588 8.39 -3.12 2.24
N ARG A 589 8.28 -4.43 2.10
CA ARG A 589 7.77 -5.33 3.16
C ARG A 589 8.68 -5.36 4.38
N ASP A 590 9.99 -5.33 4.17
CA ASP A 590 10.99 -5.37 5.25
C ASP A 590 11.13 -4.05 6.01
N PHE A 591 10.75 -2.95 5.38
CA PHE A 591 10.73 -1.62 5.97
C PHE A 591 9.33 -1.05 5.77
N PRO A 592 8.29 -1.44 6.54
CA PRO A 592 6.98 -0.83 6.43
C PRO A 592 6.95 0.60 7.02
N LEU A 593 5.92 1.38 6.70
CA LEU A 593 5.62 2.62 7.42
C LEU A 593 4.83 2.25 8.66
N VAL A 594 5.49 2.25 9.81
CA VAL A 594 4.90 1.84 11.09
C VAL A 594 4.71 3.07 11.95
N GLU A 595 3.52 3.22 12.54
CA GLU A 595 3.25 4.23 13.55
C GLU A 595 3.27 3.62 14.96
N GLY A 596 3.70 4.43 15.91
CA GLY A 596 3.71 4.09 17.32
C GLY A 596 3.64 5.31 18.22
N ILE A 597 3.76 5.07 19.52
CA ILE A 597 3.67 6.01 20.61
C ILE A 597 4.82 5.74 21.57
N ILE A 598 5.47 6.80 22.03
CA ILE A 598 6.47 6.72 23.10
C ILE A 598 5.75 6.39 24.42
N LEU A 599 6.11 5.25 25.01
CA LEU A 599 5.62 4.76 26.29
C LEU A 599 6.39 5.37 27.46
N GLU A 600 7.72 5.43 27.32
CA GLU A 600 8.63 5.90 28.38
C GLU A 600 9.84 6.61 27.78
N VAL A 601 10.32 7.67 28.44
CA VAL A 601 11.53 8.42 28.06
C VAL A 601 12.59 8.31 29.16
N ARG A 602 13.77 7.80 28.81
CA ARG A 602 14.92 7.60 29.71
C ARG A 602 16.16 8.30 29.16
N ARG A 603 16.32 9.60 29.44
CA ARG A 603 17.45 10.45 28.97
C ARG A 603 17.79 10.32 27.46
N MET A 604 18.52 9.28 27.06
CA MET A 604 18.97 9.01 25.68
C MET A 604 18.29 7.78 25.04
N GLU A 605 17.37 7.12 25.75
CA GLU A 605 16.62 5.95 25.30
C GLU A 605 15.11 6.21 25.43
N VAL A 606 14.30 5.67 24.53
CA VAL A 606 12.85 5.66 24.61
C VAL A 606 12.28 4.27 24.38
N LEU A 607 11.14 3.99 25.02
CA LEU A 607 10.34 2.79 24.76
C LEU A 607 9.15 3.17 23.87
N ILE A 608 8.85 2.33 22.88
CA ILE A 608 7.85 2.61 21.85
C ILE A 608 6.93 1.39 21.71
N ASP A 609 5.61 1.61 21.61
CA ASP A 609 4.58 0.56 21.43
C ASP A 609 4.56 -0.10 20.03
N ALA A 610 5.73 -0.25 19.43
CA ALA A 610 5.92 -0.85 18.12
C ALA A 610 7.09 -1.83 18.17
N GLY A 611 6.75 -3.11 18.29
CA GLY A 611 7.68 -4.24 18.26
C GLY A 611 7.67 -5.02 16.94
N SER A 612 8.12 -6.26 16.98
CA SER A 612 8.21 -7.14 15.82
C SER A 612 6.84 -7.53 15.25
N GLU A 613 5.76 -7.50 16.04
CA GLU A 613 4.40 -7.71 15.53
C GLU A 613 4.00 -6.67 14.47
N LYS A 614 4.46 -5.43 14.64
CA LYS A 614 4.30 -4.35 13.65
C LYS A 614 5.44 -4.33 12.62
N LEU A 615 6.24 -5.39 12.54
CA LEU A 615 7.39 -5.55 11.63
C LEU A 615 8.51 -4.51 11.85
N VAL A 616 8.63 -3.93 13.05
CA VAL A 616 9.79 -3.11 13.41
C VAL A 616 11.02 -4.00 13.53
N LYS A 617 12.19 -3.52 13.07
CA LYS A 617 13.45 -4.24 13.13
C LYS A 617 14.53 -3.38 13.82
N PRO A 618 15.61 -3.99 14.34
CA PRO A 618 16.79 -3.23 14.74
C PRO A 618 17.29 -2.35 13.58
N ASN A 619 17.81 -1.17 13.92
CA ASN A 619 18.21 -0.10 13.02
C ASN A 619 17.08 0.59 12.22
N THR A 620 15.81 0.32 12.53
CA THR A 620 14.71 1.13 11.97
C THR A 620 14.84 2.57 12.45
N TRP A 621 14.82 3.51 11.50
CA TRP A 621 14.79 4.94 11.75
C TRP A 621 13.37 5.40 12.02
N LEU A 622 13.17 6.22 13.05
CA LEU A 622 11.85 6.75 13.41
C LEU A 622 11.91 8.28 13.50
N LEU A 623 10.86 8.92 13.01
CA LEU A 623 10.59 10.32 13.20
C LEU A 623 9.59 10.49 14.34
N CYS A 624 10.01 11.14 15.42
CA CYS A 624 9.15 11.48 16.55
C CYS A 624 8.48 12.84 16.31
N TYR A 625 7.17 12.90 16.51
CA TYR A 625 6.37 14.10 16.35
C TYR A 625 5.29 14.23 17.42
N ARG A 626 4.86 15.46 17.67
CA ARG A 626 3.76 15.78 18.57
C ARG A 626 2.59 16.36 17.80
N GLU A 627 1.44 15.71 17.94
CA GLU A 627 0.18 16.26 17.48
C GLU A 627 -0.20 17.48 18.31
N LYS A 628 -0.75 18.50 17.67
CA LYS A 628 -1.31 19.66 18.36
C LYS A 628 -2.80 19.46 18.55
N GLU A 629 -3.33 19.97 19.66
CA GLU A 629 -4.77 19.95 19.88
C GLU A 629 -5.51 20.59 18.70
N PRO A 630 -6.60 19.97 18.22
CA PRO A 630 -7.39 20.55 17.16
C PRO A 630 -7.89 21.94 17.54
N ILE A 631 -7.65 22.92 16.68
CA ILE A 631 -8.06 24.30 16.89
C ILE A 631 -9.46 24.45 16.31
N ARG A 632 -10.42 24.90 17.14
CA ARG A 632 -11.76 25.21 16.64
C ARG A 632 -11.71 26.52 15.86
N HIS A 633 -12.01 26.46 14.56
CA HIS A 633 -12.13 27.67 13.76
C HIS A 633 -13.27 28.55 14.33
N PRO A 634 -13.01 29.84 14.65
CA PRO A 634 -13.96 30.66 15.42
C PRO A 634 -15.28 30.93 14.68
N VAL A 635 -15.25 30.95 13.33
CA VAL A 635 -16.43 31.20 12.49
C VAL A 635 -17.16 29.91 12.09
N THR A 636 -16.46 28.95 11.47
CA THR A 636 -17.08 27.70 10.97
C THR A 636 -17.34 26.65 12.06
N GLY A 637 -16.70 26.77 13.23
CA GLY A 637 -16.85 25.83 14.33
C GLY A 637 -16.20 24.46 14.11
N ARG A 638 -15.52 24.24 12.97
CA ARG A 638 -14.79 23.03 12.63
C ARG A 638 -13.53 22.88 13.47
N LEU A 639 -13.19 21.66 13.83
CA LEU A 639 -11.91 21.32 14.44
C LEU A 639 -10.85 21.17 13.34
N LEU A 640 -9.91 22.10 13.29
CA LEU A 640 -8.74 22.05 12.42
C LEU A 640 -7.62 21.31 13.13
N ARG A 641 -7.08 20.25 12.51
CA ARG A 641 -5.87 19.58 13.01
C ARG A 641 -4.65 20.33 12.49
N PRO A 642 -3.86 21.01 13.35
CA PRO A 642 -2.66 21.68 12.89
C PRO A 642 -1.62 20.65 12.43
N GLU A 643 -0.68 21.08 11.60
CA GLU A 643 0.44 20.20 11.22
C GLU A 643 1.18 19.68 12.46
N PRO A 644 1.50 18.37 12.48
CA PRO A 644 2.27 17.79 13.56
C PRO A 644 3.68 18.39 13.60
N ARG A 645 4.20 18.59 14.81
CA ARG A 645 5.54 19.14 14.99
C ARG A 645 6.54 18.02 15.16
N ILE A 646 7.56 17.98 14.30
CA ILE A 646 8.70 17.06 14.43
C ILE A 646 9.56 17.47 15.64
N ILE A 647 9.87 16.50 16.50
CA ILE A 647 10.62 16.71 17.75
C ILE A 647 12.06 16.16 17.65
N SER A 648 12.20 14.95 17.11
CA SER A 648 13.43 14.15 17.22
C SER A 648 13.47 13.02 16.18
N ARG A 649 14.67 12.60 15.81
CA ARG A 649 14.93 11.32 15.14
C ARG A 649 15.44 10.29 16.14
N LEU A 650 14.95 9.06 15.99
CA LEU A 650 15.28 7.93 16.84
C LEU A 650 15.80 6.76 15.98
N LYS A 651 16.62 5.89 16.58
CA LYS A 651 17.07 4.64 15.95
C LYS A 651 16.74 3.46 16.85
N VAL A 652 16.02 2.48 16.32
CA VAL A 652 15.66 1.26 17.07
C VAL A 652 16.92 0.43 17.31
N GLU A 653 17.17 0.06 18.56
CA GLU A 653 18.33 -0.76 18.96
C GLU A 653 17.89 -2.19 19.28
N GLU A 654 16.82 -2.33 20.05
CA GLU A 654 16.26 -3.61 20.49
C GLU A 654 14.77 -3.68 20.13
N VAL A 655 14.34 -4.85 19.68
CA VAL A 655 12.95 -5.13 19.33
C VAL A 655 12.45 -6.31 20.17
N TYR A 656 11.30 -6.10 20.80
CA TYR A 656 10.51 -7.12 21.48
C TYR A 656 9.22 -7.35 20.68
N GLU A 657 8.35 -8.25 21.13
CA GLU A 657 7.14 -8.63 20.40
C GLU A 657 6.20 -7.43 20.19
N ASP A 658 5.87 -6.74 21.28
CA ASP A 658 4.88 -5.66 21.38
C ASP A 658 5.50 -4.26 21.46
N PHE A 659 6.77 -4.14 21.85
CA PHE A 659 7.47 -2.85 21.96
C PHE A 659 8.91 -2.88 21.43
N SER A 660 9.52 -1.71 21.28
CA SER A 660 10.94 -1.56 20.96
C SER A 660 11.63 -0.51 21.84
N LYS A 661 12.96 -0.60 21.92
CA LYS A 661 13.81 0.44 22.52
C LYS A 661 14.56 1.17 21.42
N ALA A 662 14.55 2.49 21.48
CA ALA A 662 15.25 3.32 20.52
C ALA A 662 16.16 4.33 21.20
N SER A 663 17.32 4.57 20.58
CA SER A 663 18.24 5.63 20.95
C SER A 663 17.80 6.97 20.33
N VAL A 664 17.99 8.07 21.08
CA VAL A 664 17.70 9.43 20.60
C VAL A 664 18.90 9.95 19.83
N LEU A 665 18.73 10.24 18.53
CA LEU A 665 19.82 10.70 17.66
C LEU A 665 19.97 12.23 17.69
N ASP A 666 18.84 12.93 17.62
CA ASP A 666 18.77 14.37 17.79
C ASP A 666 17.52 14.75 18.57
N GLN A 667 17.49 15.99 19.07
CA GLN A 667 16.36 16.47 19.84
C GLN A 667 16.25 17.99 19.72
N THR A 668 15.09 18.47 19.29
CA THR A 668 14.78 19.90 19.28
C THR A 668 13.99 20.33 20.51
N GLU A 669 13.20 19.42 21.11
CA GLU A 669 12.42 19.64 22.33
C GLU A 669 12.37 18.40 23.22
N ALA A 670 12.02 18.58 24.50
CA ALA A 670 11.84 17.48 25.45
C ALA A 670 10.81 16.45 24.94
N LEU A 671 11.24 15.19 24.86
CA LEU A 671 10.40 14.04 24.55
C LEU A 671 9.48 13.74 25.74
N MET A 672 8.26 13.31 25.44
CA MET A 672 7.24 12.94 26.42
C MET A 672 6.67 11.56 26.09
N ALA A 673 6.22 10.85 27.13
CA ALA A 673 5.27 9.77 26.91
C ALA A 673 4.03 10.36 26.20
N SER A 674 3.45 9.59 25.27
CA SER A 674 2.40 9.99 24.31
C SER A 674 2.85 10.73 23.06
N ASP A 675 4.13 11.12 22.92
CA ASP A 675 4.63 11.58 21.62
C ASP A 675 4.53 10.43 20.59
N ARG A 676 4.15 10.76 19.35
CA ARG A 676 3.96 9.76 18.30
C ARG A 676 5.23 9.57 17.51
N VAL A 677 5.41 8.39 16.95
CA VAL A 677 6.51 8.07 16.05
C VAL A 677 5.98 7.49 14.76
N ILE A 678 6.71 7.72 13.68
CA ILE A 678 6.50 7.05 12.40
C ILE A 678 7.83 6.56 11.86
N ALA A 679 7.87 5.33 11.34
CA ALA A 679 9.06 4.82 10.68
C ALA A 679 9.37 5.64 9.44
N GLN A 680 10.64 6.02 9.30
CA GLN A 680 11.13 6.66 8.09
C GLN A 680 11.18 5.64 6.96
#